data_AF-A0A938LMC8-F1
#
_entry.id   AF-A0A938LMC8-F1
#
_cell.length_a   1.000
_cell.length_b   1.000
_cell.length_c   1.000
_cell.angle_alpha   90.00
_cell.angle_beta   90.00
_cell.angle_gamma   90.00
#
_symmetry.space_group_name_H-M   'P 1'
#
loop_
_entity.id
_entity.type
_entity.pdbx_description
1 polymer ?
#
loop_
_entity_poly.entity_id
_entity_poly.type
_entity_poly.pdbx_seq_one_letter_code
_entity_poly.pdbx_strand_id
1 'polypeptide(L)'
;MDTTQRHRPIRLLMGTVLFLLATGSPAGRASQASRAESAGQYFTIQVLDRQTGRGVPLVELRTTNSIRLFTDSNGIVAFLEPGLMDREVFFFVESHGYEVPADGFGYRGVRLRTTPGHEAIIKIDRLNIAERLYRVTGQGIYRDSVLLGRPVPLKNPVLNGQVMGQDSVFTCLYRGRIFWMWGDTGKPSYPLGNFAMSGALSDLPPPRDMERGTVARLGVSRASRPRVPRASGPRLEGETPSTRAGKMPATPRASQPQPLVDPGASPHPPDLDPAVGVDLEYFVGADGFSRKMAPLKEPGMIWLDGLLTVPDPQGHERMVAKFARLRTLTEVLERGLMVFNDATNTFEPLVRPGLEFLPYRNMGHAFPVQVQGQPYYYFTAPSPMGARMRVPARWEAVIDANQYEVLTALAPEDRGRKTEDRGQRPGYRSPPSSVVRPPSYGPRWAAFGDVLAALGTGKTAVIEALEAEAKDLRVYDVTSGREIIPHNGTVYFNAHRQRGIGIFTQLYGVSSALGEIWYAEADTPVGPWAYARKVLTHHKYSFYNPKHHPLFDQDGGRTIYFEGTYTWTFSGSEERATPRYDYNQIMYRLNLDDPRLVLPVPVYQVRDGQNGRAYLLGDAARETRGWGEVESVAFFAMEPGRGNDQRIAVYADRRPDGHLRLTAKALGESAKPLFHALPAAGPTSANESIVPLYEYHHADSGAYLYSTDSRLGQEGWQRAQSPLCRVWRTPAGLLLLDNEARPDVF
;
A
#
# COMPACT_ATOMS: atom_id res chain seq x y z
N MET A 1 -1.60 -46.86 38.78
CA MET A 1 -2.76 -47.58 38.23
C MET A 1 -2.41 -47.97 36.82
N ASP A 2 -2.38 -49.29 36.64
CA ASP A 2 -1.92 -50.05 35.49
C ASP A 2 -2.94 -49.96 34.34
N THR A 3 -2.48 -49.88 33.10
CA THR A 3 -3.18 -50.45 31.92
C THR A 3 -2.26 -50.39 30.71
N THR A 4 -1.54 -51.49 30.54
CA THR A 4 -0.83 -51.88 29.34
C THR A 4 -1.82 -52.46 28.31
N GLN A 5 -1.87 -51.93 27.08
CA GLN A 5 -2.46 -52.62 25.94
C GLN A 5 -1.36 -53.00 24.94
N ARG A 6 -1.16 -54.32 24.82
CA ARG A 6 -0.25 -54.97 23.88
C ARG A 6 -0.93 -55.12 22.52
N HIS A 7 -0.30 -54.60 21.46
CA HIS A 7 -0.60 -54.98 20.08
C HIS A 7 0.05 -56.34 19.75
N ARG A 8 -0.64 -57.15 18.95
CA ARG A 8 -0.14 -58.38 18.30
C ARG A 8 -0.18 -58.24 16.76
N PRO A 9 0.61 -59.04 16.02
CA PRO A 9 1.30 -58.57 14.82
C PRO A 9 0.68 -58.96 13.46
N ILE A 10 1.22 -58.28 12.46
CA ILE A 10 1.16 -58.40 11.00
C ILE A 10 1.11 -59.84 10.46
N ARG A 11 0.26 -60.04 9.44
CA ARG A 11 0.50 -61.02 8.34
C ARG A 11 0.40 -60.29 7.00
N LEU A 12 1.55 -60.20 6.33
CA LEU A 12 1.74 -59.71 4.97
C LEU A 12 1.57 -60.90 4.02
N LEU A 13 0.64 -60.83 3.06
CA LEU A 13 0.55 -61.81 1.98
C LEU A 13 1.08 -61.14 0.70
N MET A 14 2.16 -61.71 0.16
CA MET A 14 2.69 -61.39 -1.17
C MET A 14 1.69 -61.83 -2.25
N GLY A 15 1.43 -60.96 -3.22
CA GLY A 15 0.64 -61.27 -4.42
C GLY A 15 1.17 -60.51 -5.63
N THR A 16 2.02 -61.21 -6.39
CA THR A 16 2.29 -61.15 -7.83
C THR A 16 1.92 -59.87 -8.62
N VAL A 17 2.95 -59.17 -9.11
CA VAL A 17 2.86 -58.13 -10.15
C VAL A 17 2.78 -58.79 -11.51
N LEU A 18 1.69 -58.54 -12.25
CA LEU A 18 1.56 -58.88 -13.67
C LEU A 18 1.72 -57.61 -14.51
N PHE A 19 2.71 -57.59 -15.38
CA PHE A 19 2.91 -56.56 -16.41
C PHE A 19 1.80 -56.66 -17.46
N LEU A 20 1.05 -55.57 -17.68
CA LEU A 20 0.16 -55.43 -18.83
C LEU A 20 0.52 -54.16 -19.61
N LEU A 21 0.86 -54.41 -20.86
CA LEU A 21 1.28 -53.46 -21.89
C LEU A 21 0.22 -52.40 -22.15
N ALA A 22 0.70 -51.18 -22.39
CA ALA A 22 -0.08 -50.01 -22.72
C ALA A 22 -0.87 -50.17 -24.03
N THR A 23 -2.18 -50.00 -23.93
CA THR A 23 -3.04 -49.54 -25.03
C THR A 23 -3.61 -48.19 -24.64
N GLY A 24 -3.44 -47.18 -25.49
CA GLY A 24 -3.77 -45.78 -25.18
C GLY A 24 -5.19 -45.58 -24.65
N SER A 25 -5.30 -45.01 -23.44
CA SER A 25 -6.57 -44.82 -22.74
C SER A 25 -7.36 -43.59 -23.27
N PRO A 26 -8.70 -43.67 -23.36
CA PRO A 26 -9.59 -42.53 -23.67
C PRO A 26 -9.81 -41.60 -22.45
N ALA A 27 -8.86 -41.56 -21.51
CA ALA A 27 -9.01 -40.98 -20.18
C ALA A 27 -9.34 -39.47 -20.19
N GLY A 28 -8.93 -38.74 -21.24
CA GLY A 28 -9.24 -37.32 -21.41
C GLY A 28 -10.72 -37.02 -21.68
N ARG A 29 -11.45 -37.92 -22.36
CA ARG A 29 -12.89 -37.73 -22.66
C ARG A 29 -13.80 -38.14 -21.50
N ALA A 30 -13.46 -39.22 -20.78
CA ALA A 30 -14.23 -39.69 -19.63
C ALA A 30 -14.20 -38.69 -18.45
N SER A 31 -13.06 -38.03 -18.22
CA SER A 31 -12.91 -36.99 -17.18
C SER A 31 -13.67 -35.69 -17.48
N GLN A 32 -13.85 -35.32 -18.75
CA GLN A 32 -14.65 -34.16 -19.14
C GLN A 32 -16.15 -34.47 -19.09
N ALA A 33 -16.55 -35.67 -19.51
CA ALA A 33 -17.94 -36.14 -19.43
C ALA A 33 -18.43 -36.21 -17.97
N SER A 34 -17.64 -36.77 -17.04
CA SER A 34 -18.03 -36.85 -15.63
C SER A 34 -18.13 -35.48 -14.93
N ARG A 35 -17.30 -34.50 -15.34
CA ARG A 35 -17.38 -33.12 -14.85
C ARG A 35 -18.62 -32.41 -15.36
N ALA A 36 -18.95 -32.56 -16.65
CA ALA A 36 -20.16 -32.01 -17.25
C ALA A 36 -21.43 -32.60 -16.60
N GLU A 37 -21.43 -33.91 -16.34
CA GLU A 37 -22.52 -34.61 -15.65
C GLU A 37 -22.69 -34.11 -14.19
N SER A 38 -21.57 -33.86 -13.50
CA SER A 38 -21.57 -33.28 -12.15
C SER A 38 -21.92 -31.78 -12.08
N ALA A 39 -21.80 -31.03 -13.17
CA ALA A 39 -22.17 -29.62 -13.20
C ALA A 39 -23.69 -29.44 -13.37
N GLY A 40 -24.35 -30.34 -14.12
CA GLY A 40 -25.78 -30.28 -14.41
C GLY A 40 -26.71 -30.50 -13.21
N GLN A 41 -26.19 -30.95 -12.08
CA GLN A 41 -26.96 -31.12 -10.83
C GLN A 41 -27.09 -29.81 -10.03
N TYR A 42 -26.23 -28.82 -10.25
CA TYR A 42 -26.28 -27.55 -9.53
C TYR A 42 -27.21 -26.54 -10.20
N PHE A 43 -27.87 -25.71 -9.39
CA PHE A 43 -28.43 -24.43 -9.83
C PHE A 43 -27.36 -23.34 -9.63
N THR A 44 -27.07 -22.57 -10.68
CA THR A 44 -26.07 -21.49 -10.61
C THR A 44 -26.73 -20.22 -10.09
N ILE A 45 -26.17 -19.61 -9.05
CA ILE A 45 -26.51 -18.24 -8.66
C ILE A 45 -25.28 -17.37 -8.91
N GLN A 46 -25.39 -16.39 -9.79
CA GLN A 46 -24.33 -15.42 -10.05
C GLN A 46 -24.74 -14.05 -9.51
N VAL A 47 -23.90 -13.44 -8.68
CA VAL A 47 -24.11 -12.10 -8.13
C VAL A 47 -23.18 -11.12 -8.82
N LEU A 48 -23.75 -10.08 -9.41
CA LEU A 48 -23.03 -9.09 -10.20
C LEU A 48 -23.17 -7.69 -9.62
N ASP A 49 -22.09 -6.91 -9.66
CA ASP A 49 -22.13 -5.46 -9.43
C ASP A 49 -22.93 -4.84 -10.56
N ARG A 50 -24.00 -4.12 -10.23
CA ARG A 50 -24.85 -3.45 -11.22
C ARG A 50 -24.06 -2.45 -12.07
N GLN A 51 -23.05 -1.80 -11.51
CA GLN A 51 -22.28 -0.74 -12.17
C GLN A 51 -21.31 -1.30 -13.20
N THR A 52 -20.61 -2.40 -12.88
CA THR A 52 -19.51 -2.92 -13.72
C THR A 52 -19.82 -4.25 -14.39
N GLY A 53 -20.90 -4.94 -13.98
CA GLY A 53 -21.23 -6.28 -14.44
C GLY A 53 -20.29 -7.37 -13.91
N ARG A 54 -19.36 -7.02 -13.02
CA ARG A 54 -18.39 -7.94 -12.44
C ARG A 54 -19.04 -8.84 -11.38
N GLY A 55 -18.62 -10.10 -11.32
CA GLY A 55 -18.94 -10.99 -10.20
C GLY A 55 -18.49 -10.43 -8.85
N VAL A 56 -19.39 -10.40 -7.87
CA VAL A 56 -19.09 -9.85 -6.53
C VAL A 56 -18.74 -10.99 -5.57
N PRO A 57 -17.48 -11.14 -5.14
CA PRO A 57 -17.11 -12.10 -4.09
C PRO A 57 -17.75 -11.74 -2.76
N LEU A 58 -17.75 -12.66 -1.79
CA LEU A 58 -18.12 -12.39 -0.39
C LEU A 58 -19.57 -11.85 -0.24
N VAL A 59 -20.48 -12.29 -1.09
CA VAL A 59 -21.92 -12.04 -0.91
C VAL A 59 -22.52 -13.24 -0.21
N GLU A 60 -23.15 -13.00 0.95
CA GLU A 60 -23.92 -14.01 1.65
C GLU A 60 -25.29 -14.17 1.00
N LEU A 61 -25.61 -15.41 0.63
CA LEU A 61 -26.94 -15.87 0.27
C LEU A 61 -27.44 -16.78 1.38
N ARG A 62 -28.44 -16.33 2.13
CA ARG A 62 -28.99 -17.08 3.27
C ARG A 62 -30.44 -17.48 3.02
N THR A 63 -30.77 -18.76 3.17
CA THR A 63 -32.16 -19.23 3.05
C THR A 63 -32.98 -18.92 4.31
N THR A 64 -34.30 -19.11 4.25
CA THR A 64 -35.20 -18.90 5.40
C THR A 64 -34.98 -19.87 6.56
N ASN A 65 -34.35 -21.02 6.33
CA ASN A 65 -33.90 -21.97 7.35
C ASN A 65 -32.40 -21.85 7.67
N SER A 66 -31.77 -20.70 7.35
CA SER A 66 -30.41 -20.34 7.74
C SER A 66 -29.27 -21.15 7.10
N ILE A 67 -29.48 -21.76 5.92
CA ILE A 67 -28.36 -22.25 5.10
C ILE A 67 -27.62 -21.01 4.58
N ARG A 68 -26.33 -20.89 4.90
CA ARG A 68 -25.48 -19.75 4.50
C ARG A 68 -24.52 -20.16 3.39
N LEU A 69 -24.58 -19.45 2.28
CA LEU A 69 -23.74 -19.65 1.11
C LEU A 69 -23.00 -18.34 0.84
N PHE A 70 -21.77 -18.42 0.32
CA PHE A 70 -20.96 -17.26 0.02
C PHE A 70 -20.42 -17.36 -1.39
N THR A 71 -20.61 -16.30 -2.17
CA THR A 71 -20.07 -16.26 -3.53
C THR A 71 -18.56 -16.39 -3.53
N ASP A 72 -18.02 -17.14 -4.49
CA ASP A 72 -16.58 -17.21 -4.76
C ASP A 72 -16.07 -15.94 -5.49
N SER A 73 -14.81 -15.94 -5.92
CA SER A 73 -14.18 -14.78 -6.57
C SER A 73 -14.75 -14.40 -7.95
N ASN A 74 -15.59 -15.25 -8.55
CA ASN A 74 -16.38 -14.91 -9.74
C ASN A 74 -17.80 -14.43 -9.40
N GLY A 75 -18.12 -14.27 -8.11
CA GLY A 75 -19.47 -13.94 -7.66
C GLY A 75 -20.44 -15.11 -7.77
N ILE A 76 -19.97 -16.35 -7.74
CA ILE A 76 -20.80 -17.53 -8.04
C ILE A 76 -21.04 -18.36 -6.78
N VAL A 77 -22.26 -18.89 -6.67
CA VAL A 77 -22.64 -19.99 -5.78
C VAL A 77 -23.15 -21.16 -6.62
N ALA A 78 -22.62 -22.35 -6.35
CA ALA A 78 -23.11 -23.61 -6.89
C ALA A 78 -24.14 -24.21 -5.90
N PHE A 79 -25.44 -23.94 -6.12
CA PHE A 79 -26.50 -24.36 -5.21
C PHE A 79 -26.98 -25.78 -5.51
N LEU A 80 -26.87 -26.66 -4.53
CA LEU A 80 -27.44 -28.01 -4.57
C LEU A 80 -27.88 -28.39 -3.16
N GLU A 81 -29.18 -28.32 -2.91
CA GLU A 81 -29.79 -28.69 -1.64
C GLU A 81 -30.97 -29.62 -1.92
N PRO A 82 -30.86 -30.94 -1.65
CA PRO A 82 -31.88 -31.93 -2.04
C PRO A 82 -33.31 -31.57 -1.66
N GLY A 83 -33.52 -30.90 -0.52
CA GLY A 83 -34.86 -30.48 -0.07
C GLY A 83 -35.40 -29.23 -0.75
N LEU A 84 -34.57 -28.49 -1.48
CA LEU A 84 -34.86 -27.17 -2.03
C LEU A 84 -34.65 -27.05 -3.55
N MET A 85 -34.41 -28.13 -4.28
CA MET A 85 -34.39 -28.11 -5.74
C MET A 85 -35.81 -28.08 -6.34
N ASP A 86 -35.91 -27.57 -7.58
CA ASP A 86 -37.12 -27.51 -8.41
C ASP A 86 -38.34 -26.79 -7.79
N ARG A 87 -38.08 -25.83 -6.91
CA ARG A 87 -39.10 -25.01 -6.27
C ARG A 87 -38.64 -23.56 -6.14
N GLU A 88 -39.54 -22.70 -5.67
CA GLU A 88 -39.15 -21.34 -5.31
C GLU A 88 -38.42 -21.35 -3.95
N VAL A 89 -37.26 -20.71 -3.90
CA VAL A 89 -36.46 -20.54 -2.68
C VAL A 89 -36.16 -19.06 -2.50
N PHE A 90 -36.40 -18.55 -1.30
CA PHE A 90 -36.02 -17.18 -0.95
C PHE A 90 -34.60 -17.15 -0.38
N PHE A 91 -33.79 -16.22 -0.87
CA PHE A 91 -32.44 -15.94 -0.41
C PHE A 91 -32.37 -14.50 0.10
N PHE A 92 -32.06 -14.33 1.38
CA PHE A 92 -31.54 -13.07 1.89
C PHE A 92 -30.19 -12.78 1.23
N VAL A 93 -29.96 -11.53 0.85
CA VAL A 93 -28.72 -11.10 0.18
C VAL A 93 -28.04 -10.05 1.06
N GLU A 94 -26.89 -10.40 1.63
CA GLU A 94 -26.13 -9.53 2.54
C GLU A 94 -24.67 -9.45 2.09
N SER A 95 -24.08 -8.25 2.10
CA SER A 95 -22.69 -8.04 1.72
C SER A 95 -22.16 -6.73 2.27
N HIS A 96 -20.92 -6.73 2.77
CA HIS A 96 -20.24 -5.47 3.11
C HIS A 96 -20.05 -4.61 1.86
N GLY A 97 -20.48 -3.34 1.93
CA GLY A 97 -20.26 -2.36 0.86
C GLY A 97 -21.16 -2.51 -0.37
N TYR A 98 -22.17 -3.37 -0.33
CA TYR A 98 -23.15 -3.54 -1.39
C TYR A 98 -24.56 -3.71 -0.81
N GLU A 99 -25.59 -3.41 -1.59
CA GLU A 99 -26.96 -3.64 -1.18
C GLU A 99 -27.87 -4.16 -2.29
N VAL A 100 -28.95 -4.82 -1.87
CA VAL A 100 -30.17 -4.98 -2.67
C VAL A 100 -31.29 -4.16 -2.03
N PRO A 101 -32.23 -3.62 -2.82
CA PRO A 101 -33.40 -2.94 -2.28
C PRO A 101 -34.16 -3.83 -1.28
N ALA A 102 -34.71 -3.22 -0.24
CA ALA A 102 -35.61 -3.89 0.66
C ALA A 102 -37.02 -4.00 0.04
N ASP A 103 -37.75 -5.05 0.38
CA ASP A 103 -39.17 -5.18 0.07
C ASP A 103 -40.05 -4.31 0.99
N GLY A 104 -41.38 -4.38 0.82
CA GLY A 104 -42.34 -3.62 1.63
C GLY A 104 -42.34 -3.95 3.13
N PHE A 105 -41.67 -5.03 3.54
CA PHE A 105 -41.52 -5.44 4.93
C PHE A 105 -40.10 -5.19 5.47
N GLY A 106 -39.19 -4.66 4.65
CA GLY A 106 -37.80 -4.39 5.01
C GLY A 106 -36.84 -5.55 4.74
N TYR A 107 -37.28 -6.66 4.14
CA TYR A 107 -36.40 -7.79 3.82
C TYR A 107 -35.60 -7.51 2.54
N ARG A 108 -34.30 -7.81 2.58
CA ARG A 108 -33.38 -7.65 1.46
C ARG A 108 -33.04 -9.02 0.90
N GLY A 109 -33.63 -9.38 -0.23
CA GLY A 109 -33.46 -10.71 -0.82
C GLY A 109 -34.19 -10.92 -2.13
N VAL A 110 -34.03 -12.11 -2.70
CA VAL A 110 -34.64 -12.51 -3.97
C VAL A 110 -35.26 -13.90 -3.87
N ARG A 111 -36.28 -14.16 -4.69
CA ARG A 111 -36.87 -15.49 -4.86
C ARG A 111 -36.41 -16.09 -6.18
N LEU A 112 -35.85 -17.29 -6.15
CA LEU A 112 -35.31 -17.97 -7.33
C LEU A 112 -35.97 -19.35 -7.49
N ARG A 113 -36.21 -19.76 -8.74
CA ARG A 113 -36.62 -21.14 -9.08
C ARG A 113 -35.35 -21.99 -9.25
N THR A 114 -35.05 -22.83 -8.28
CA THR A 114 -33.78 -23.57 -8.14
C THR A 114 -33.75 -24.88 -8.95
N THR A 115 -33.93 -24.79 -10.26
CA THR A 115 -33.93 -25.95 -11.15
C THR A 115 -32.48 -26.37 -11.50
N PRO A 116 -32.11 -27.66 -11.37
CA PRO A 116 -30.77 -28.16 -11.74
C PRO A 116 -30.38 -27.77 -13.18
N GLY A 117 -29.12 -27.37 -13.38
CA GLY A 117 -28.58 -26.97 -14.67
C GLY A 117 -28.99 -25.57 -15.15
N HIS A 118 -29.88 -24.89 -14.43
CA HIS A 118 -30.28 -23.51 -14.73
C HIS A 118 -29.44 -22.49 -13.96
N GLU A 119 -29.57 -21.22 -14.34
CA GLU A 119 -28.85 -20.09 -13.76
C GLU A 119 -29.81 -18.95 -13.43
N ALA A 120 -29.51 -18.23 -12.35
CA ALA A 120 -30.08 -16.92 -12.06
C ALA A 120 -28.99 -15.90 -11.74
N ILE A 121 -29.26 -14.65 -12.16
CA ILE A 121 -28.39 -13.50 -11.92
C ILE A 121 -29.04 -12.56 -10.91
N ILE A 122 -28.30 -12.20 -9.86
CA ILE A 122 -28.67 -11.18 -8.88
C ILE A 122 -27.77 -9.96 -9.12
N LYS A 123 -28.35 -8.81 -9.44
CA LYS A 123 -27.59 -7.55 -9.54
C LYS A 123 -27.71 -6.75 -8.25
N ILE A 124 -26.59 -6.35 -7.67
CA ILE A 124 -26.50 -5.60 -6.41
C ILE A 124 -25.79 -4.27 -6.62
N ASP A 125 -26.12 -3.28 -5.79
CA ASP A 125 -25.63 -1.91 -5.92
C ASP A 125 -24.43 -1.67 -5.00
N ARG A 126 -23.31 -1.24 -5.56
CA ARG A 126 -22.09 -0.94 -4.80
C ARG A 126 -22.21 0.40 -4.06
N LEU A 127 -22.01 0.36 -2.75
CA LEU A 127 -21.99 1.53 -1.86
C LEU A 127 -20.57 2.07 -1.63
N ASN A 128 -19.59 1.17 -1.52
CA ASN A 128 -18.18 1.55 -1.38
C ASN A 128 -17.70 2.30 -2.65
N ILE A 129 -16.68 3.15 -2.48
CA ILE A 129 -16.00 3.76 -3.63
C ILE A 129 -15.07 2.72 -4.26
N ALA A 130 -14.34 1.98 -3.44
CA ALA A 130 -13.48 0.90 -3.89
C ALA A 130 -14.31 -0.31 -4.36
N GLU A 131 -13.92 -0.87 -5.50
CA GLU A 131 -14.51 -2.08 -6.08
C GLU A 131 -13.82 -3.32 -5.49
N ARG A 132 -14.61 -4.27 -4.96
CA ARG A 132 -14.10 -5.54 -4.44
C ARG A 132 -13.85 -6.51 -5.59
N LEU A 133 -12.65 -7.09 -5.67
CA LEU A 133 -12.25 -7.89 -6.84
C LEU A 133 -12.26 -9.40 -6.61
N TYR A 134 -11.46 -9.91 -5.67
CA TYR A 134 -11.29 -11.34 -5.38
C TYR A 134 -10.53 -11.53 -4.07
N ARG A 135 -10.49 -12.77 -3.56
CA ARG A 135 -9.62 -13.15 -2.45
C ARG A 135 -8.25 -13.58 -2.99
N VAL A 136 -7.16 -13.08 -2.42
CA VAL A 136 -5.78 -13.37 -2.89
C VAL A 136 -5.27 -14.68 -2.28
N THR A 137 -5.59 -14.95 -1.01
CA THR A 137 -5.07 -16.09 -0.24
C THR A 137 -6.19 -17.07 0.16
N GLY A 138 -5.79 -18.22 0.71
CA GLY A 138 -6.71 -19.15 1.37
C GLY A 138 -7.41 -20.13 0.44
N GLN A 139 -8.18 -21.02 1.05
CA GLN A 139 -8.89 -22.08 0.34
C GLN A 139 -10.13 -21.55 -0.36
N GLY A 140 -10.40 -22.04 -1.56
CA GLY A 140 -11.69 -21.96 -2.25
C GLY A 140 -11.92 -20.66 -2.99
N ILE A 141 -10.87 -20.04 -3.53
CA ILE A 141 -10.93 -18.73 -4.19
C ILE A 141 -11.97 -18.76 -5.33
N TYR A 142 -11.99 -19.84 -6.12
CA TYR A 142 -12.95 -20.10 -7.20
C TYR A 142 -13.65 -21.45 -7.06
N ARG A 143 -13.93 -21.89 -5.83
CA ARG A 143 -14.48 -23.24 -5.57
C ARG A 143 -15.74 -23.52 -6.38
N ASP A 144 -16.71 -22.60 -6.32
CA ASP A 144 -18.04 -22.83 -6.87
C ASP A 144 -18.03 -22.70 -8.40
N SER A 145 -17.18 -21.84 -8.94
CA SER A 145 -16.83 -21.79 -10.35
C SER A 145 -16.29 -23.13 -10.84
N VAL A 146 -15.35 -23.75 -10.11
CA VAL A 146 -14.79 -25.06 -10.48
C VAL A 146 -15.86 -26.17 -10.45
N LEU A 147 -16.75 -26.18 -9.45
CA LEU A 147 -17.86 -27.15 -9.39
C LEU A 147 -18.79 -27.05 -10.59
N LEU A 148 -19.00 -25.84 -11.09
CA LEU A 148 -19.85 -25.54 -12.24
C LEU A 148 -19.11 -25.61 -13.58
N GLY A 149 -17.82 -25.98 -13.58
CA GLY A 149 -16.99 -26.02 -14.79
C GLY A 149 -16.76 -24.64 -15.43
N ARG A 150 -16.87 -23.55 -14.67
CA ARG A 150 -16.66 -22.18 -15.14
C ARG A 150 -15.16 -21.88 -15.26
N PRO A 151 -14.76 -20.99 -16.21
CA PRO A 151 -13.38 -20.55 -16.31
C PRO A 151 -12.90 -19.89 -15.02
N VAL A 152 -11.65 -20.19 -14.65
CA VAL A 152 -10.98 -19.62 -13.49
C VAL A 152 -9.56 -19.18 -13.89
N PRO A 153 -9.08 -18.02 -13.43
CA PRO A 153 -7.82 -17.45 -13.91
C PRO A 153 -6.58 -18.08 -13.28
N LEU A 154 -6.69 -18.62 -12.06
CA LEU A 154 -5.53 -19.07 -11.27
C LEU A 154 -5.10 -20.49 -11.63
N LYS A 155 -3.79 -20.76 -11.55
CA LYS A 155 -3.19 -22.10 -11.67
C LYS A 155 -3.68 -23.05 -10.57
N ASN A 156 -3.79 -22.53 -9.34
CA ASN A 156 -4.26 -23.27 -8.16
C ASN A 156 -5.52 -22.60 -7.57
N PRO A 157 -6.69 -22.73 -8.23
CA PRO A 157 -7.88 -21.90 -7.95
C PRO A 157 -8.68 -22.30 -6.71
N VAL A 158 -8.40 -23.48 -6.13
CA VAL A 158 -9.16 -24.04 -5.00
C VAL A 158 -8.31 -24.19 -3.74
N LEU A 159 -7.05 -24.57 -3.83
CA LEU A 159 -6.15 -24.65 -2.67
C LEU A 159 -4.71 -24.56 -3.16
N ASN A 160 -3.95 -23.59 -2.65
CA ASN A 160 -2.56 -23.37 -2.98
C ASN A 160 -1.72 -23.31 -1.69
N GLY A 161 -0.54 -23.93 -1.69
CA GLY A 161 0.36 -24.00 -0.53
C GLY A 161 -0.26 -24.56 0.76
N GLN A 162 -1.39 -25.28 0.66
CA GLN A 162 -2.25 -25.69 1.78
C GLN A 162 -2.57 -24.55 2.76
N VAL A 163 -2.82 -23.34 2.24
CA VAL A 163 -3.16 -22.18 3.05
C VAL A 163 -4.67 -22.10 3.27
N MET A 164 -5.10 -21.94 4.53
CA MET A 164 -6.50 -21.69 4.89
C MET A 164 -6.78 -20.21 5.20
N GLY A 165 -5.77 -19.49 5.67
CA GLY A 165 -5.84 -18.09 6.05
C GLY A 165 -4.43 -17.50 6.24
N GLN A 166 -4.26 -16.21 6.00
CA GLN A 166 -3.00 -15.47 6.15
C GLN A 166 -3.25 -14.06 6.70
N ASP A 167 -2.51 -13.71 7.74
CA ASP A 167 -2.45 -12.36 8.31
C ASP A 167 -1.51 -11.44 7.52
N SER A 168 -1.98 -10.21 7.30
CA SER A 168 -1.22 -9.07 6.79
C SER A 168 -0.65 -9.30 5.40
N VAL A 169 -0.02 -8.30 4.82
CA VAL A 169 0.77 -8.51 3.61
C VAL A 169 1.97 -7.58 3.59
N PHE A 170 3.10 -8.10 3.14
CA PHE A 170 4.25 -7.31 2.78
C PHE A 170 4.75 -7.79 1.41
N THR A 171 5.16 -6.85 0.57
CA THR A 171 5.80 -7.20 -0.70
C THR A 171 7.07 -6.40 -0.89
N CYS A 172 8.02 -7.00 -1.61
CA CYS A 172 9.23 -6.36 -2.08
C CYS A 172 9.52 -6.87 -3.50
N LEU A 173 10.08 -6.03 -4.37
CA LEU A 173 10.63 -6.51 -5.64
C LEU A 173 11.98 -7.16 -5.33
N TYR A 174 12.15 -8.43 -5.70
CA TYR A 174 13.41 -9.14 -5.50
C TYR A 174 13.71 -10.00 -6.71
N ARG A 175 14.89 -9.82 -7.33
CA ARG A 175 15.31 -10.58 -8.53
C ARG A 175 14.28 -10.58 -9.66
N GLY A 176 13.65 -9.43 -9.89
CA GLY A 176 12.68 -9.22 -10.97
C GLY A 176 11.29 -9.84 -10.74
N ARG A 177 11.01 -10.37 -9.54
CA ARG A 177 9.70 -10.94 -9.18
C ARG A 177 9.14 -10.25 -7.93
N ILE A 178 7.83 -10.31 -7.75
CA ILE A 178 7.22 -9.84 -6.51
C ILE A 178 7.41 -10.93 -5.46
N PHE A 179 8.13 -10.59 -4.40
CA PHE A 179 8.26 -11.41 -3.22
C PHE A 179 7.15 -11.05 -2.24
N TRP A 180 6.30 -12.01 -1.91
CA TRP A 180 5.16 -11.86 -1.02
C TRP A 180 5.46 -12.48 0.33
N MET A 181 5.07 -11.80 1.39
CA MET A 181 5.21 -12.26 2.77
C MET A 181 3.94 -12.00 3.56
N TRP A 182 3.55 -13.00 4.33
CA TRP A 182 2.41 -12.95 5.25
C TRP A 182 2.85 -13.44 6.63
N GLY A 183 2.15 -12.98 7.66
CA GLY A 183 2.35 -13.42 9.03
C GLY A 183 1.75 -14.79 9.30
N ASP A 184 0.97 -14.84 10.38
CA ASP A 184 0.30 -16.04 10.87
C ASP A 184 -0.52 -16.70 9.75
N THR A 185 -0.29 -18.00 9.54
CA THR A 185 -0.85 -18.73 8.39
C THR A 185 -1.51 -20.03 8.87
N GLY A 186 -2.81 -20.18 8.60
CA GLY A 186 -3.59 -21.38 8.93
C GLY A 186 -3.41 -22.51 7.92
N LYS A 187 -3.60 -23.76 8.37
CA LYS A 187 -3.47 -24.98 7.54
C LYS A 187 -4.66 -25.93 7.66
N PRO A 188 -4.89 -26.84 6.69
CA PRO A 188 -5.98 -27.81 6.75
C PRO A 188 -5.83 -28.85 7.86
N SER A 189 -4.60 -29.30 8.12
CA SER A 189 -4.39 -30.54 8.86
C SER A 189 -4.41 -30.38 10.39
N TYR A 190 -4.42 -29.14 10.91
CA TYR A 190 -4.34 -28.87 12.35
C TYR A 190 -4.81 -27.43 12.67
N PRO A 191 -5.39 -27.15 13.86
CA PRO A 191 -5.85 -25.81 14.23
C PRO A 191 -4.76 -24.75 14.33
N LEU A 192 -3.51 -25.16 14.60
CA LEU A 192 -2.34 -24.27 14.58
C LEU A 192 -1.58 -24.43 13.27
N GLY A 193 -1.06 -23.33 12.74
CA GLY A 193 -0.32 -23.30 11.49
C GLY A 193 1.11 -22.78 11.63
N ASN A 194 1.50 -21.89 10.71
CA ASN A 194 2.84 -21.29 10.68
C ASN A 194 2.80 -19.87 11.28
N PHE A 195 3.64 -19.64 12.30
CA PHE A 195 3.79 -18.36 13.01
C PHE A 195 5.22 -17.79 12.88
N ALA A 196 5.92 -18.16 11.80
CA ALA A 196 7.29 -17.72 11.52
C ALA A 196 7.41 -17.18 10.09
N MET A 197 6.38 -16.43 9.69
CA MET A 197 6.10 -15.94 8.34
C MET A 197 5.93 -17.02 7.28
N SER A 198 5.04 -16.76 6.33
CA SER A 198 4.87 -17.50 5.07
C SER A 198 5.27 -16.62 3.90
N GLY A 199 5.72 -17.22 2.79
CA GLY A 199 6.11 -16.46 1.61
C GLY A 199 5.76 -17.14 0.29
N ALA A 200 5.67 -16.34 -0.76
CA ALA A 200 5.47 -16.79 -2.13
C ALA A 200 6.15 -15.83 -3.12
N LEU A 201 6.30 -16.28 -4.36
CA LEU A 201 6.69 -15.45 -5.49
C LEU A 201 5.51 -15.29 -6.44
N SER A 202 5.44 -14.16 -7.12
CA SER A 202 4.64 -14.02 -8.36
C SER A 202 5.44 -13.27 -9.41
N ASP A 203 5.05 -13.46 -10.66
CA ASP A 203 5.57 -12.66 -11.75
C ASP A 203 4.97 -11.24 -11.69
N LEU A 204 5.58 -10.30 -12.41
CA LEU A 204 5.06 -8.95 -12.56
C LEU A 204 3.81 -9.00 -13.48
N PRO A 205 2.83 -8.12 -13.28
CA PRO A 205 1.71 -8.04 -14.21
C PRO A 205 2.14 -7.51 -15.59
N PRO A 206 1.33 -7.72 -16.64
CA PRO A 206 1.73 -7.36 -17.99
C PRO A 206 1.84 -5.83 -18.09
N PRO A 207 2.84 -5.27 -18.80
CA PRO A 207 2.87 -3.86 -19.09
C PRO A 207 1.64 -3.55 -19.96
N ARG A 208 0.70 -2.74 -19.45
CA ARG A 208 -0.48 -2.34 -20.25
C ARG A 208 -0.30 -1.05 -21.02
N ASP A 209 0.72 -0.24 -20.74
CA ASP A 209 0.90 1.07 -21.38
C ASP A 209 2.37 1.37 -21.74
N MET A 210 2.82 0.84 -22.87
CA MET A 210 3.52 1.67 -23.85
C MET A 210 2.73 1.51 -25.15
N GLU A 211 2.03 2.56 -25.56
CA GLU A 211 1.47 2.62 -26.91
C GLU A 211 2.54 2.18 -27.90
N ARG A 212 2.19 1.22 -28.77
CA ARG A 212 2.94 0.93 -30.00
C ARG A 212 2.83 2.16 -30.90
N GLY A 213 3.64 3.18 -30.61
CA GLY A 213 3.49 4.48 -31.22
C GLY A 213 4.39 5.54 -30.60
N THR A 214 5.69 5.26 -30.47
CA THR A 214 6.85 6.17 -30.68
C THR A 214 8.07 5.57 -30.00
N VAL A 215 8.66 4.52 -30.59
CA VAL A 215 10.07 4.20 -30.34
C VAL A 215 10.89 5.16 -31.22
N ALA A 216 10.95 6.43 -30.79
CA ALA A 216 12.09 7.25 -31.17
C ALA A 216 13.28 6.68 -30.41
N ARG A 217 14.23 6.10 -31.18
CA ARG A 217 15.49 5.58 -30.69
C ARG A 217 16.19 6.64 -29.83
N LEU A 218 16.09 6.53 -28.51
CA LEU A 218 17.10 7.08 -27.61
C LEU A 218 18.32 6.18 -27.74
N GLY A 219 19.14 6.53 -28.74
CA GLY A 219 20.44 5.92 -28.96
C GLY A 219 21.29 6.09 -27.72
N VAL A 220 21.64 4.97 -27.10
CA VAL A 220 22.76 4.89 -26.18
C VAL A 220 24.01 5.34 -26.95
N SER A 221 24.43 6.58 -26.72
CA SER A 221 25.71 7.11 -27.14
C SER A 221 26.81 6.28 -26.46
N ARG A 222 27.34 5.30 -27.19
CA ARG A 222 28.58 4.62 -26.87
C ARG A 222 29.68 5.68 -26.77
N ALA A 223 30.21 5.88 -25.57
CA ALA A 223 31.42 6.64 -25.33
C ALA A 223 32.54 6.14 -26.26
N SER A 224 32.99 7.04 -27.12
CA SER A 224 34.09 6.89 -28.06
C SER A 224 35.40 6.66 -27.32
N ARG A 225 36.01 5.49 -27.52
CA ARG A 225 37.43 5.25 -27.21
C ARG A 225 38.31 6.07 -28.17
N PRO A 226 39.38 6.72 -27.70
CA PRO A 226 40.28 7.47 -28.57
C PRO A 226 41.06 6.54 -29.50
N ARG A 227 41.07 6.87 -30.79
CA ARG A 227 41.85 6.22 -31.84
C ARG A 227 43.33 6.60 -31.72
N VAL A 228 44.20 5.61 -31.62
CA VAL A 228 45.64 5.74 -31.89
C VAL A 228 45.84 5.57 -33.41
N PRO A 229 46.58 6.46 -34.11
CA PRO A 229 46.83 6.30 -35.54
C PRO A 229 48.00 5.35 -35.76
N ARG A 230 47.84 4.34 -36.63
CA ARG A 230 48.96 3.55 -37.16
C ARG A 230 49.22 3.95 -38.61
N ALA A 231 50.48 4.31 -38.83
CA ALA A 231 51.06 4.63 -40.13
C ALA A 231 51.34 3.37 -40.97
N SER A 232 51.35 3.62 -42.26
CA SER A 232 51.63 2.78 -43.43
C SER A 232 53.02 2.14 -43.49
N GLY A 233 53.10 0.93 -44.04
CA GLY A 233 54.33 0.35 -44.60
C GLY A 233 54.25 -1.18 -44.81
N PRO A 234 54.81 -1.77 -45.90
CA PRO A 234 54.14 -2.86 -46.61
C PRO A 234 54.81 -4.25 -46.59
N ARG A 235 53.99 -5.24 -46.98
CA ARG A 235 54.22 -6.53 -47.69
C ARG A 235 55.38 -7.46 -47.29
N LEU A 236 55.03 -8.75 -47.17
CA LEU A 236 55.51 -9.93 -47.94
C LEU A 236 54.61 -11.12 -47.52
N GLU A 237 53.86 -11.77 -48.43
CA GLU A 237 54.15 -13.09 -49.04
C GLU A 237 54.54 -14.17 -47.99
N GLY A 238 53.93 -15.36 -47.88
CA GLY A 238 53.03 -16.11 -48.76
C GLY A 238 52.48 -17.36 -48.06
N GLU A 239 51.66 -18.09 -48.83
CA GLU A 239 51.40 -19.54 -48.80
C GLU A 239 50.61 -20.21 -47.64
N THR A 240 49.49 -20.80 -48.05
CA THR A 240 48.66 -21.87 -47.46
C THR A 240 49.32 -23.26 -47.70
N PRO A 241 48.69 -24.41 -47.39
CA PRO A 241 47.97 -24.89 -46.18
C PRO A 241 48.47 -26.31 -45.78
N SER A 242 47.70 -27.03 -44.92
CA SER A 242 47.39 -28.48 -45.05
C SER A 242 47.87 -29.44 -43.94
N THR A 243 46.86 -30.02 -43.26
CA THR A 243 46.67 -31.46 -42.90
C THR A 243 47.74 -32.25 -42.12
N ARG A 244 47.34 -32.94 -41.05
CA ARG A 244 46.90 -34.36 -41.07
C ARG A 244 46.56 -34.87 -39.68
N ALA A 245 45.63 -35.83 -39.67
CA ALA A 245 45.13 -36.56 -38.52
C ALA A 245 46.11 -37.65 -38.01
N GLY A 246 45.99 -37.98 -36.73
CA GLY A 246 46.55 -39.17 -36.10
C GLY A 246 45.68 -39.63 -34.93
N LYS A 247 45.15 -40.86 -35.01
CA LYS A 247 44.33 -41.56 -34.00
C LYS A 247 45.21 -42.38 -33.05
N MET A 248 44.78 -42.52 -31.78
CA MET A 248 44.76 -43.72 -30.89
C MET A 248 44.94 -43.31 -29.39
N PRO A 249 44.56 -44.13 -28.40
CA PRO A 249 43.23 -44.68 -28.09
C PRO A 249 42.80 -44.36 -26.62
N ALA A 250 41.65 -44.91 -26.22
CA ALA A 250 40.83 -44.54 -25.07
C ALA A 250 41.38 -44.88 -23.66
N THR A 251 41.06 -43.98 -22.72
CA THR A 251 40.95 -44.22 -21.26
C THR A 251 39.58 -43.71 -20.77
N PRO A 252 39.02 -44.27 -19.67
CA PRO A 252 37.59 -44.24 -19.42
C PRO A 252 37.10 -42.87 -18.92
N ARG A 253 36.02 -42.38 -19.53
CA ARG A 253 35.31 -41.15 -19.14
C ARG A 253 34.65 -41.34 -17.77
N ALA A 254 35.10 -40.54 -16.80
CA ALA A 254 34.26 -40.10 -15.70
C ALA A 254 33.07 -39.30 -16.28
N SER A 255 31.88 -39.57 -15.76
CA SER A 255 30.63 -38.90 -16.10
C SER A 255 30.75 -37.39 -15.98
N GLN A 256 30.67 -36.68 -17.10
CA GLN A 256 30.46 -35.23 -17.11
C GLN A 256 29.08 -34.92 -16.51
N PRO A 257 28.96 -33.86 -15.68
CA PRO A 257 27.66 -33.36 -15.26
C PRO A 257 26.91 -32.88 -16.49
N GLN A 258 25.63 -33.27 -16.60
CA GLN A 258 24.77 -32.75 -17.66
C GLN A 258 24.66 -31.22 -17.53
N PRO A 259 24.66 -30.49 -18.66
CA PRO A 259 24.37 -29.06 -18.63
C PRO A 259 23.00 -28.83 -18.03
N LEU A 260 22.93 -27.85 -17.13
CA LEU A 260 21.71 -27.30 -16.55
C LEU A 260 20.66 -27.12 -17.65
N VAL A 261 19.56 -27.83 -17.50
CA VAL A 261 18.34 -27.59 -18.28
C VAL A 261 17.89 -26.17 -17.92
N ASP A 262 17.85 -25.32 -18.94
CA ASP A 262 17.26 -23.99 -18.90
C ASP A 262 15.81 -24.11 -18.37
N PRO A 263 15.45 -23.52 -17.20
CA PRO A 263 14.08 -23.51 -16.73
C PRO A 263 13.31 -22.42 -17.48
N GLY A 264 13.20 -22.60 -18.80
CA GLY A 264 12.54 -21.70 -19.72
C GLY A 264 11.15 -22.21 -20.09
N ALA A 265 10.15 -21.36 -19.82
CA ALA A 265 8.78 -21.35 -20.35
C ALA A 265 7.78 -22.34 -19.74
N SER A 266 7.04 -21.84 -18.75
CA SER A 266 5.70 -22.34 -18.40
C SER A 266 4.75 -22.21 -19.61
N PRO A 267 3.84 -23.17 -19.87
CA PRO A 267 2.91 -23.14 -21.01
C PRO A 267 1.70 -22.18 -20.84
N HIS A 268 1.76 -21.22 -19.90
CA HIS A 268 0.69 -20.26 -19.60
C HIS A 268 1.23 -18.83 -19.70
N PRO A 269 0.43 -17.85 -20.15
CA PRO A 269 0.94 -16.50 -20.40
C PRO A 269 1.58 -15.92 -19.13
N PRO A 270 2.78 -15.33 -19.21
CA PRO A 270 3.60 -14.96 -18.06
C PRO A 270 3.03 -13.87 -17.15
N ASP A 271 1.87 -13.29 -17.45
CA ASP A 271 1.48 -12.02 -16.89
C ASP A 271 -0.05 -11.97 -16.60
N LEU A 272 -0.49 -12.41 -15.41
CA LEU A 272 -1.92 -12.36 -15.05
C LEU A 272 -2.34 -10.92 -14.71
N ASP A 273 -3.47 -10.46 -15.28
CA ASP A 273 -4.02 -9.13 -14.98
C ASP A 273 -4.39 -9.02 -13.48
N PRO A 274 -3.86 -8.01 -12.75
CA PRO A 274 -4.21 -7.78 -11.35
C PRO A 274 -5.70 -7.65 -11.08
N ALA A 275 -6.50 -7.31 -12.09
CA ALA A 275 -7.97 -7.25 -11.97
C ALA A 275 -8.64 -8.63 -11.85
N VAL A 276 -7.96 -9.73 -12.16
CA VAL A 276 -8.55 -11.09 -12.15
C VAL A 276 -7.87 -12.07 -11.20
N GLY A 277 -6.62 -11.86 -10.80
CA GLY A 277 -5.96 -12.75 -9.85
C GLY A 277 -4.46 -12.52 -9.71
N VAL A 278 -3.83 -13.25 -8.78
CA VAL A 278 -2.37 -13.35 -8.64
C VAL A 278 -2.00 -14.83 -8.54
N ASP A 279 -1.15 -15.30 -9.46
CA ASP A 279 -0.61 -16.66 -9.40
C ASP A 279 0.56 -16.74 -8.43
N LEU A 280 0.28 -17.20 -7.21
CA LEU A 280 1.28 -17.35 -6.14
C LEU A 280 2.02 -18.69 -6.23
N GLU A 281 3.35 -18.62 -6.23
CA GLU A 281 4.27 -19.74 -6.09
C GLU A 281 4.76 -19.80 -4.63
N TYR A 282 4.08 -20.56 -3.79
CA TYR A 282 4.42 -20.67 -2.36
C TYR A 282 5.73 -21.43 -2.12
N PHE A 283 6.52 -20.95 -1.15
CA PHE A 283 7.58 -21.76 -0.57
C PHE A 283 6.97 -22.82 0.34
N VAL A 284 6.99 -24.08 -0.09
CA VAL A 284 6.34 -25.19 0.63
C VAL A 284 7.33 -26.16 1.28
N GLY A 285 6.89 -26.82 2.35
CA GLY A 285 7.60 -27.93 3.00
C GLY A 285 7.35 -29.27 2.30
N ALA A 286 7.94 -30.34 2.86
CA ALA A 286 7.75 -31.70 2.36
C ALA A 286 6.29 -32.19 2.45
N ASP A 287 5.49 -31.61 3.34
CA ASP A 287 4.06 -31.86 3.47
C ASP A 287 3.21 -31.06 2.48
N GLY A 288 3.81 -30.15 1.70
CA GLY A 288 3.13 -29.26 0.75
C GLY A 288 2.51 -28.01 1.38
N PHE A 289 2.64 -27.80 2.69
CA PHE A 289 2.19 -26.60 3.38
C PHE A 289 3.23 -25.47 3.27
N SER A 290 2.75 -24.22 3.21
CA SER A 290 3.57 -23.01 3.26
C SER A 290 4.53 -23.07 4.46
N ARG A 291 5.83 -23.17 4.17
CA ARG A 291 6.86 -23.41 5.20
C ARG A 291 7.23 -22.12 5.92
N LYS A 292 7.89 -22.29 7.08
CA LYS A 292 8.49 -21.19 7.84
C LYS A 292 9.53 -20.46 7.00
N MET A 293 9.35 -19.16 6.81
CA MET A 293 10.32 -18.32 6.10
C MET A 293 11.40 -17.77 7.04
N ALA A 294 11.13 -17.63 8.34
CA ALA A 294 12.09 -17.21 9.35
C ALA A 294 12.25 -18.29 10.45
N PRO A 295 12.91 -19.44 10.19
CA PRO A 295 12.93 -20.58 11.11
C PRO A 295 13.95 -20.41 12.24
N LEU A 296 13.74 -19.46 13.16
CA LEU A 296 14.55 -19.37 14.39
C LEU A 296 14.36 -20.62 15.26
N LYS A 297 15.42 -20.99 15.98
CA LYS A 297 15.42 -22.16 16.87
C LYS A 297 14.71 -21.86 18.18
N GLU A 298 14.79 -20.62 18.62
CA GLU A 298 14.17 -20.12 19.85
C GLU A 298 12.63 -20.08 19.71
N PRO A 299 11.88 -20.36 20.79
CA PRO A 299 10.44 -20.30 20.76
C PRO A 299 9.94 -18.86 20.61
N GLY A 300 8.77 -18.72 20.01
CA GLY A 300 8.06 -17.46 19.81
C GLY A 300 7.50 -17.33 18.40
N MET A 301 6.50 -16.46 18.24
CA MET A 301 6.01 -16.03 16.94
C MET A 301 7.04 -15.06 16.34
N ILE A 302 7.20 -15.05 15.02
CA ILE A 302 8.14 -14.18 14.33
C ILE A 302 7.39 -13.41 13.27
N TRP A 303 7.44 -12.09 13.38
CA TRP A 303 6.84 -11.18 12.43
C TRP A 303 7.91 -10.35 11.75
N LEU A 304 7.81 -10.23 10.42
CA LEU A 304 8.67 -9.38 9.61
C LEU A 304 7.90 -8.17 9.09
N ASP A 305 8.57 -7.02 9.07
CA ASP A 305 8.09 -5.78 8.46
C ASP A 305 9.28 -5.03 7.81
N GLY A 306 9.01 -3.92 7.13
CA GLY A 306 10.07 -3.06 6.56
C GLY A 306 10.94 -3.72 5.48
N LEU A 307 10.39 -4.65 4.69
CA LEU A 307 11.13 -5.36 3.64
C LEU A 307 11.69 -4.38 2.60
N LEU A 308 12.99 -4.47 2.33
CA LEU A 308 13.69 -3.65 1.35
C LEU A 308 14.82 -4.43 0.67
N THR A 309 15.31 -3.93 -0.46
CA THR A 309 16.45 -4.52 -1.18
C THR A 309 17.58 -3.52 -1.32
N VAL A 310 18.80 -3.99 -1.08
CA VAL A 310 20.03 -3.19 -1.25
C VAL A 310 21.16 -4.06 -1.78
N PRO A 311 22.10 -3.51 -2.57
CA PRO A 311 23.31 -4.24 -2.93
C PRO A 311 24.20 -4.42 -1.69
N ASP A 312 24.76 -5.62 -1.52
CA ASP A 312 25.81 -5.87 -0.54
C ASP A 312 27.16 -5.28 -1.00
N PRO A 313 28.23 -5.32 -0.18
CA PRO A 313 29.53 -4.77 -0.57
C PRO A 313 30.20 -5.48 -1.75
N GLN A 314 29.67 -6.64 -2.19
CA GLN A 314 30.10 -7.34 -3.40
C GLN A 314 29.23 -6.98 -4.63
N GLY A 315 28.19 -6.16 -4.43
CA GLY A 315 27.26 -5.71 -5.47
C GLY A 315 26.08 -6.66 -5.70
N HIS A 316 25.89 -7.68 -4.87
CA HIS A 316 24.75 -8.58 -5.01
C HIS A 316 23.49 -8.01 -4.36
N GLU A 317 22.35 -8.11 -5.02
CA GLU A 317 21.06 -7.70 -4.45
C GLU A 317 20.69 -8.59 -3.25
N ARG A 318 20.50 -7.97 -2.08
CA ARG A 318 20.07 -8.63 -0.84
C ARG A 318 18.78 -8.03 -0.35
N MET A 319 17.86 -8.89 0.09
CA MET A 319 16.63 -8.48 0.76
C MET A 319 16.81 -8.51 2.27
N VAL A 320 16.51 -7.41 2.93
CA VAL A 320 16.58 -7.24 4.39
C VAL A 320 15.19 -6.92 4.92
N ALA A 321 14.88 -7.43 6.10
CA ALA A 321 13.63 -7.13 6.82
C ALA A 321 13.93 -6.94 8.31
N LYS A 322 13.14 -6.11 8.99
CA LYS A 322 13.13 -6.10 10.44
C LYS A 322 12.27 -7.25 10.94
N PHE A 323 12.73 -7.90 12.01
CA PHE A 323 11.97 -8.92 12.70
C PHE A 323 11.62 -8.51 14.12
N ALA A 324 10.51 -9.04 14.63
CA ALA A 324 10.22 -9.14 16.05
C ALA A 324 9.93 -10.60 16.40
N ARG A 325 10.48 -11.09 17.52
CA ARG A 325 10.09 -12.37 18.10
C ARG A 325 9.21 -12.12 19.32
N LEU A 326 8.04 -12.75 19.37
CA LEU A 326 7.00 -12.47 20.35
C LEU A 326 6.64 -13.71 21.16
N ARG A 327 6.34 -13.52 22.45
CA ARG A 327 5.73 -14.56 23.29
C ARG A 327 4.22 -14.58 23.13
N THR A 328 3.62 -13.40 23.12
CA THR A 328 2.19 -13.14 22.94
C THR A 328 2.02 -11.97 21.98
N LEU A 329 0.78 -11.61 21.61
CA LEU A 329 0.52 -10.45 20.74
C LEU A 329 1.01 -9.11 21.34
N THR A 330 1.31 -9.06 22.65
CA THR A 330 1.74 -7.84 23.35
C THR A 330 3.16 -7.92 23.91
N GLU A 331 3.67 -9.12 24.22
CA GLU A 331 5.00 -9.31 24.79
C GLU A 331 6.03 -9.63 23.70
N VAL A 332 6.87 -8.64 23.38
CA VAL A 332 8.01 -8.78 22.45
C VAL A 332 9.24 -9.24 23.22
N LEU A 333 9.91 -10.27 22.72
CA LEU A 333 11.11 -10.88 23.31
C LEU A 333 12.39 -10.29 22.74
N GLU A 334 12.42 -10.00 21.44
CA GLU A 334 13.52 -9.28 20.79
C GLU A 334 13.08 -8.65 19.47
N ARG A 335 13.88 -7.69 18.99
CA ARG A 335 13.79 -7.13 17.64
C ARG A 335 15.17 -7.17 16.98
N GLY A 336 15.21 -7.08 15.67
CA GLY A 336 16.47 -6.98 14.94
C GLY A 336 16.26 -6.99 13.43
N LEU A 337 17.31 -7.29 12.69
CA LEU A 337 17.29 -7.40 11.23
C LEU A 337 17.59 -8.83 10.80
N MET A 338 16.94 -9.28 9.74
CA MET A 338 17.21 -10.55 9.05
C MET A 338 17.49 -10.29 7.58
N VAL A 339 18.28 -11.15 6.96
CA VAL A 339 18.56 -11.13 5.52
C VAL A 339 18.05 -12.41 4.88
N PHE A 340 17.48 -12.29 3.69
CA PHE A 340 17.11 -13.46 2.89
C PHE A 340 18.37 -14.14 2.36
N ASN A 341 18.42 -15.46 2.51
CA ASN A 341 19.48 -16.31 1.98
C ASN A 341 18.91 -17.16 0.83
N ASP A 342 19.41 -16.92 -0.38
CA ASP A 342 18.95 -17.58 -1.60
C ASP A 342 19.28 -19.07 -1.67
N ALA A 343 20.33 -19.51 -0.97
CA ALA A 343 20.71 -20.92 -0.95
C ALA A 343 19.73 -21.74 -0.12
N THR A 344 19.19 -21.16 0.96
CA THR A 344 18.25 -21.82 1.88
C THR A 344 16.79 -21.44 1.59
N ASN A 345 16.57 -20.36 0.85
CA ASN A 345 15.29 -19.70 0.62
C ASN A 345 14.57 -19.34 1.94
N THR A 346 15.34 -18.85 2.92
CA THR A 346 14.85 -18.44 4.25
C THR A 346 15.53 -17.16 4.72
N PHE A 347 14.88 -16.46 5.64
CA PHE A 347 15.46 -15.33 6.37
C PHE A 347 16.34 -15.84 7.52
N GLU A 348 17.54 -15.28 7.61
CA GLU A 348 18.54 -15.59 8.63
C GLU A 348 18.88 -14.33 9.43
N PRO A 349 19.12 -14.43 10.76
CA PRO A 349 19.49 -13.27 11.56
C PRO A 349 20.71 -12.54 11.02
N LEU A 350 20.60 -11.22 10.93
CA LEU A 350 21.69 -10.32 10.54
C LEU A 350 22.16 -9.48 11.73
N VAL A 351 21.24 -8.88 12.47
CA VAL A 351 21.52 -8.06 13.66
C VAL A 351 20.53 -8.41 14.78
N ARG A 352 21.02 -8.74 15.99
CA ARG A 352 20.19 -9.12 17.18
C ARG A 352 20.59 -8.33 18.44
N PRO A 353 20.24 -7.04 18.52
CA PRO A 353 20.72 -6.13 19.56
C PRO A 353 19.84 -6.07 20.82
N GLY A 354 18.70 -6.77 20.85
CA GLY A 354 17.73 -6.73 21.95
C GLY A 354 16.41 -6.06 21.56
N LEU A 355 15.75 -5.37 22.49
CA LEU A 355 14.41 -4.80 22.27
C LEU A 355 14.40 -3.45 21.57
N GLU A 356 15.29 -2.54 21.99
CA GLU A 356 15.32 -1.14 21.57
C GLU A 356 16.57 -0.87 20.75
N PHE A 357 16.40 -0.81 19.43
CA PHE A 357 17.51 -0.73 18.47
C PHE A 357 17.28 0.32 17.40
N LEU A 358 16.17 0.21 16.66
CA LEU A 358 15.75 1.19 15.65
C LEU A 358 15.10 2.42 16.31
N PRO A 359 15.03 3.57 15.59
CA PRO A 359 14.40 4.78 16.11
C PRO A 359 12.91 4.62 16.42
N TYR A 360 12.26 3.66 15.77
CA TYR A 360 10.87 3.27 16.02
C TYR A 360 10.72 1.75 16.07
N ARG A 361 9.74 1.27 16.85
CA ARG A 361 9.53 -0.18 17.10
C ARG A 361 8.89 -0.94 15.95
N ASN A 362 8.29 -0.22 15.00
CA ASN A 362 7.62 -0.75 13.82
C ASN A 362 8.07 0.04 12.58
N MET A 363 8.31 -0.64 11.46
CA MET A 363 8.69 -0.01 10.19
C MET A 363 7.51 0.05 9.21
N GLY A 364 6.49 -0.79 9.38
CA GLY A 364 5.39 -0.88 8.41
C GLY A 364 5.91 -1.30 7.04
N HIS A 365 5.54 -0.56 5.99
CA HIS A 365 6.01 -0.81 4.63
C HIS A 365 7.19 0.10 4.30
N ALA A 366 8.23 -0.46 3.67
CA ALA A 366 9.28 0.33 3.06
C ALA A 366 8.88 0.73 1.64
N PHE A 367 9.24 1.94 1.22
CA PHE A 367 9.07 2.41 -0.15
C PHE A 367 10.26 3.28 -0.56
N PRO A 368 10.76 3.15 -1.80
CA PRO A 368 11.91 3.92 -2.20
C PRO A 368 11.54 5.34 -2.59
N VAL A 369 12.49 6.24 -2.33
CA VAL A 369 12.41 7.67 -2.58
C VAL A 369 13.79 8.15 -2.99
N GLN A 370 13.85 9.08 -3.94
CA GLN A 370 15.09 9.78 -4.30
C GLN A 370 15.21 11.05 -3.48
N VAL A 371 16.32 11.24 -2.77
CA VAL A 371 16.60 12.45 -1.98
C VAL A 371 17.89 13.06 -2.51
N GLN A 372 17.81 14.26 -3.09
CA GLN A 372 18.96 14.92 -3.73
C GLN A 372 19.74 14.01 -4.73
N GLY A 373 19.05 13.10 -5.41
CA GLY A 373 19.64 12.14 -6.35
C GLY A 373 20.30 10.92 -5.71
N GLN A 374 20.12 10.70 -4.41
CA GLN A 374 20.52 9.49 -3.70
C GLN A 374 19.30 8.63 -3.37
N PRO A 375 19.40 7.29 -3.50
CA PRO A 375 18.31 6.40 -3.19
C PRO A 375 18.17 6.23 -1.67
N TYR A 376 16.94 6.33 -1.19
CA TYR A 376 16.55 6.13 0.21
C TYR A 376 15.34 5.19 0.27
N TYR A 377 15.20 4.50 1.40
CA TYR A 377 13.93 3.88 1.79
C TYR A 377 13.27 4.72 2.87
N TYR A 378 11.99 5.03 2.68
CA TYR A 378 11.11 5.62 3.68
C TYR A 378 10.21 4.53 4.25
N PHE A 379 9.79 4.72 5.50
CA PHE A 379 8.98 3.75 6.23
C PHE A 379 7.63 4.35 6.60
N THR A 380 6.55 3.61 6.34
CA THR A 380 5.18 4.10 6.61
C THR A 380 4.80 4.08 8.08
N ALA A 381 5.63 3.47 8.93
CA ALA A 381 5.55 3.61 10.39
C ALA A 381 6.78 4.37 10.92
N PRO A 382 6.62 5.14 12.02
CA PRO A 382 5.45 5.23 12.90
C PRO A 382 4.26 6.04 12.33
N SER A 383 3.06 5.46 12.49
CA SER A 383 1.68 5.94 12.25
C SER A 383 1.40 6.62 10.91
N PRO A 384 0.39 6.15 10.17
CA PRO A 384 0.39 5.92 8.72
C PRO A 384 0.36 7.17 7.84
N MET A 385 0.46 8.38 8.40
CA MET A 385 0.36 9.62 7.64
C MET A 385 1.55 10.51 7.94
N GLY A 386 2.60 10.25 7.17
CA GLY A 386 3.84 11.02 7.15
C GLY A 386 5.01 10.14 7.55
N ALA A 387 5.74 9.63 6.56
CA ALA A 387 6.94 8.85 6.82
C ALA A 387 7.94 9.65 7.67
N ARG A 388 8.20 9.20 8.90
CA ARG A 388 9.07 9.90 9.86
C ARG A 388 10.44 9.27 10.02
N MET A 389 10.65 8.15 9.35
CA MET A 389 11.89 7.40 9.37
C MET A 389 12.29 7.07 7.95
N ARG A 390 13.57 7.26 7.64
CA ARG A 390 14.17 6.85 6.37
C ARG A 390 15.58 6.31 6.59
N VAL A 391 16.11 5.63 5.59
CA VAL A 391 17.51 5.16 5.59
C VAL A 391 18.07 5.26 4.18
N PRO A 392 19.34 5.68 4.00
CA PRO A 392 20.02 5.57 2.72
C PRO A 392 19.96 4.11 2.21
N ALA A 393 19.66 3.90 0.93
CA ALA A 393 19.53 2.57 0.33
C ALA A 393 20.90 1.93 0.01
N ARG A 394 21.71 1.72 1.07
CA ARG A 394 23.02 1.05 1.01
C ARG A 394 23.18 0.11 2.19
N TRP A 395 23.93 -0.98 1.98
CA TRP A 395 24.09 -2.06 2.96
C TRP A 395 24.52 -1.57 4.35
N GLU A 396 25.54 -0.71 4.42
CA GLU A 396 26.12 -0.26 5.70
C GLU A 396 25.14 0.59 6.51
N ALA A 397 24.28 1.36 5.85
CA ALA A 397 23.27 2.19 6.52
C ALA A 397 22.11 1.34 7.02
N VAL A 398 21.67 0.35 6.23
CA VAL A 398 20.56 -0.53 6.59
C VAL A 398 20.89 -1.36 7.84
N ILE A 399 22.13 -1.81 8.03
CA ILE A 399 22.50 -2.66 9.16
C ILE A 399 22.89 -1.88 10.43
N ASP A 400 23.03 -0.55 10.34
CA ASP A 400 23.41 0.32 11.45
C ASP A 400 22.28 1.29 11.80
N ALA A 401 21.58 1.02 12.91
CA ALA A 401 20.47 1.86 13.37
C ALA A 401 20.86 3.33 13.57
N ASN A 402 22.14 3.67 13.81
CA ASN A 402 22.55 5.06 14.00
C ASN A 402 22.50 5.86 12.70
N GLN A 403 22.50 5.21 11.53
CA GLN A 403 22.41 5.84 10.21
C GLN A 403 20.98 5.98 9.71
N TYR A 404 19.99 5.46 10.43
CA TYR A 404 18.60 5.78 10.16
C TYR A 404 18.36 7.24 10.50
N GLU A 405 17.63 7.93 9.63
CA GLU A 405 17.29 9.33 9.81
C GLU A 405 15.84 9.44 10.30
N VAL A 406 15.61 10.32 11.27
CA VAL A 406 14.28 10.64 11.80
C VAL A 406 13.92 12.10 11.54
N LEU A 407 12.67 12.33 11.15
CA LEU A 407 12.12 13.68 10.98
C LEU A 407 11.58 14.17 12.32
N THR A 408 12.34 15.02 13.00
CA THR A 408 12.05 15.40 14.39
C THR A 408 12.47 16.84 14.71
N ALA A 409 11.74 17.48 15.63
CA ALA A 409 12.14 18.73 16.26
C ALA A 409 13.26 18.56 17.31
N LEU A 410 13.59 17.32 17.70
CA LEU A 410 14.66 16.99 18.66
C LEU A 410 16.07 17.04 18.04
N ALA A 411 16.16 17.33 16.75
CA ALA A 411 17.42 17.31 16.02
C ALA A 411 18.40 18.39 16.55
N PRO A 412 19.71 18.09 16.69
CA PRO A 412 20.72 18.99 17.29
C PRO A 412 21.11 20.17 16.40
N GLU A 413 21.01 21.42 16.87
CA GLU A 413 21.26 22.64 16.08
C GLU A 413 22.53 22.55 15.19
N ASP A 414 22.41 23.01 13.93
CA ASP A 414 23.54 23.08 13.01
C ASP A 414 24.58 24.06 13.54
N ARG A 415 25.69 23.55 14.11
CA ARG A 415 26.83 24.36 14.57
C ARG A 415 27.52 25.17 13.46
N GLY A 416 27.10 25.02 12.20
CA GLY A 416 27.72 25.66 11.03
C GLY A 416 26.98 26.87 10.46
N ARG A 417 25.71 27.13 10.83
CA ARG A 417 24.96 28.28 10.29
C ARG A 417 25.06 29.43 11.29
N LYS A 418 26.19 30.16 11.26
CA LYS A 418 26.27 31.49 11.88
C LYS A 418 25.18 32.35 11.25
N THR A 419 24.07 32.54 11.94
CA THR A 419 23.22 33.70 11.71
C THR A 419 24.11 34.91 11.96
N GLU A 420 24.42 35.66 10.92
CA GLU A 420 24.93 37.02 11.07
C GLU A 420 23.85 37.82 11.80
N ASP A 421 23.96 37.85 13.13
CA ASP A 421 23.16 38.69 13.98
C ASP A 421 23.60 40.14 13.73
N ARG A 422 22.94 40.81 12.78
CA ARG A 422 23.12 42.24 12.53
C ARG A 422 22.51 43.01 13.71
N GLY A 423 23.33 43.18 14.75
CA GLY A 423 23.35 44.32 15.66
C GLY A 423 22.04 44.74 16.30
N GLN A 424 21.69 44.13 17.45
CA GLN A 424 20.82 44.78 18.42
C GLN A 424 21.64 45.60 19.42
N ARG A 425 21.27 46.88 19.56
CA ARG A 425 21.81 47.82 20.54
C ARG A 425 21.45 47.36 21.97
N PRO A 426 22.31 47.59 22.98
CA PRO A 426 22.02 47.19 24.34
C PRO A 426 21.09 48.21 25.01
N GLY A 427 19.92 47.75 25.45
CA GLY A 427 19.07 48.52 26.36
C GLY A 427 17.58 48.49 26.06
N TYR A 428 16.94 47.32 26.11
CA TYR A 428 15.53 47.23 26.45
C TYR A 428 15.27 45.88 27.14
N ARG A 429 14.86 45.93 28.41
CA ARG A 429 14.44 44.75 29.18
C ARG A 429 12.98 44.49 28.81
N SER A 430 12.71 43.50 27.97
CA SER A 430 11.33 43.07 27.69
C SER A 430 10.71 42.41 28.94
N PRO A 431 9.38 42.57 29.16
CA PRO A 431 8.69 41.92 30.27
C PRO A 431 8.50 40.41 30.02
N PRO A 432 8.20 39.61 31.06
CA PRO A 432 8.09 38.16 30.92
C PRO A 432 6.81 37.79 30.16
N SER A 433 6.90 37.61 28.84
CA SER A 433 5.84 36.96 28.07
C SER A 433 6.00 35.45 28.19
N SER A 434 4.98 34.76 28.66
CA SER A 434 4.81 33.30 28.69
C SER A 434 4.65 32.65 27.30
N VAL A 435 5.26 33.24 26.28
CA VAL A 435 5.31 32.69 24.93
C VAL A 435 6.66 32.03 24.77
N VAL A 436 6.69 30.71 24.95
CA VAL A 436 7.76 29.88 24.42
C VAL A 436 7.83 30.18 22.92
N ARG A 437 8.85 30.93 22.49
CA ARG A 437 9.14 31.05 21.05
C ARG A 437 9.39 29.63 20.54
N PRO A 438 8.71 29.17 19.48
CA PRO A 438 9.05 27.88 18.90
C PRO A 438 10.52 27.94 18.45
N PRO A 439 11.30 26.85 18.61
CA PRO A 439 12.64 26.79 18.04
C PRO A 439 12.55 27.17 16.56
N SER A 440 13.53 27.95 16.13
CA SER A 440 13.50 28.73 14.88
C SER A 440 13.50 27.89 13.60
N TYR A 441 13.38 26.56 13.69
CA TYR A 441 13.31 25.61 12.59
C TYR A 441 12.38 24.46 13.01
N GLY A 442 11.39 24.12 12.17
CA GLY A 442 10.49 22.98 12.39
C GLY A 442 11.22 21.62 12.32
N PRO A 443 10.48 20.49 12.31
CA PRO A 443 11.09 19.17 12.19
C PRO A 443 12.03 19.05 10.99
N ARG A 444 13.16 18.37 11.19
CA ARG A 444 14.13 18.10 10.12
C ARG A 444 14.70 16.70 10.25
N TRP A 445 15.25 16.21 9.15
CA TRP A 445 15.96 14.93 9.12
C TRP A 445 17.27 15.03 9.91
N ALA A 446 17.47 14.10 10.85
CA ALA A 446 18.72 13.92 11.55
C ALA A 446 19.01 12.43 11.75
N ALA A 447 20.28 12.04 11.68
CA ALA A 447 20.70 10.68 11.97
C ALA A 447 20.38 10.34 13.43
N PHE A 448 19.89 9.13 13.67
CA PHE A 448 19.48 8.69 15.01
C PHE A 448 20.64 8.71 16.00
N GLY A 449 21.85 8.38 15.54
CA GLY A 449 23.07 8.49 16.35
C GLY A 449 23.32 9.91 16.86
N ASP A 450 23.05 10.93 16.04
CA ASP A 450 23.24 12.34 16.41
C ASP A 450 22.18 12.79 17.41
N VAL A 451 20.93 12.36 17.25
CA VAL A 451 19.85 12.64 18.21
C VAL A 451 20.17 12.00 19.57
N LEU A 452 20.66 10.75 19.58
CA LEU A 452 21.11 10.07 20.81
C LEU A 452 22.25 10.83 21.50
N ALA A 453 23.28 11.21 20.73
CA ALA A 453 24.42 11.94 21.26
C ALA A 453 24.03 13.32 21.81
N ALA A 454 23.09 14.00 21.16
CA ALA A 454 22.63 15.33 21.55
C ALA A 454 21.81 15.33 22.84
N LEU A 455 20.92 14.34 23.01
CA LEU A 455 20.06 14.25 24.20
C LEU A 455 20.82 13.67 25.41
N GLY A 456 21.88 12.88 25.18
CA GLY A 456 22.66 12.27 26.26
C GLY A 456 21.87 11.29 27.13
N THR A 457 20.73 10.80 26.64
CA THR A 457 19.84 9.83 27.32
C THR A 457 19.94 8.44 26.67
N GLY A 458 19.32 7.43 27.29
CA GLY A 458 19.26 6.07 26.72
C GLY A 458 18.30 5.97 25.53
N LYS A 459 18.51 4.96 24.67
CA LYS A 459 17.69 4.73 23.45
C LYS A 459 16.19 4.73 23.72
N THR A 460 15.74 4.08 24.80
CA THR A 460 14.31 4.01 25.16
C THR A 460 13.69 5.40 25.32
N ALA A 461 14.36 6.32 26.02
CA ALA A 461 13.84 7.67 26.25
C ALA A 461 13.75 8.46 24.94
N VAL A 462 14.72 8.30 24.03
CA VAL A 462 14.68 8.93 22.70
C VAL A 462 13.55 8.36 21.84
N ILE A 463 13.37 7.04 21.82
CA ILE A 463 12.27 6.38 21.08
C ILE A 463 10.91 6.86 21.61
N GLU A 464 10.73 6.94 22.93
CA GLU A 464 9.50 7.45 23.53
C GLU A 464 9.23 8.92 23.20
N ALA A 465 10.26 9.76 23.16
CA ALA A 465 10.14 11.16 22.76
C ALA A 465 9.75 11.30 21.27
N LEU A 466 10.37 10.50 20.40
CA LEU A 466 10.04 10.44 18.97
C LEU A 466 8.60 9.94 18.74
N GLU A 467 8.15 8.94 19.49
CA GLU A 467 6.77 8.43 19.45
C GLU A 467 5.77 9.48 19.96
N ALA A 468 6.13 10.26 20.98
CA ALA A 468 5.30 11.34 21.49
C ALA A 468 5.09 12.45 20.44
N GLU A 469 6.16 12.85 19.73
CA GLU A 469 6.07 13.86 18.65
C GLU A 469 5.18 13.40 17.48
N ALA A 470 5.06 12.09 17.25
CA ALA A 470 4.24 11.52 16.18
C ALA A 470 2.73 11.48 16.50
N LYS A 471 2.32 11.59 17.77
CA LYS A 471 0.91 11.42 18.20
C LYS A 471 -0.03 12.55 17.81
N ASP A 472 0.49 13.74 17.55
CA ASP A 472 -0.32 14.93 17.29
C ASP A 472 -0.77 15.11 15.83
N LEU A 473 -0.51 14.12 14.97
CA LEU A 473 -1.00 14.14 13.59
C LEU A 473 -2.50 13.95 13.54
N ARG A 474 -3.21 15.00 13.08
CA ARG A 474 -4.67 15.01 12.95
C ARG A 474 -5.06 14.91 11.49
N VAL A 475 -5.98 13.99 11.21
CA VAL A 475 -6.54 13.78 9.87
C VAL A 475 -8.06 13.80 10.00
N TYR A 476 -8.74 14.37 9.03
CA TYR A 476 -10.19 14.56 9.09
C TYR A 476 -10.88 13.91 7.90
N ASP A 477 -12.06 13.33 8.15
CA ASP A 477 -12.99 12.98 7.10
C ASP A 477 -13.45 14.26 6.39
N VAL A 478 -13.13 14.38 5.11
CA VAL A 478 -13.52 15.52 4.28
C VAL A 478 -15.06 15.68 4.18
N THR A 479 -15.81 14.61 4.43
CA THR A 479 -17.28 14.60 4.39
C THR A 479 -17.86 15.20 5.66
N SER A 480 -17.57 14.58 6.80
CA SER A 480 -18.21 14.90 8.08
C SER A 480 -17.43 15.92 8.92
N GLY A 481 -16.15 16.15 8.63
CA GLY A 481 -15.27 16.97 9.46
C GLY A 481 -14.78 16.30 10.73
N ARG A 482 -15.18 15.04 10.97
CA ARG A 482 -14.75 14.27 12.13
C ARG A 482 -13.29 13.88 12.01
N GLU A 483 -12.59 13.96 13.13
CA GLU A 483 -11.24 13.44 13.24
C GLU A 483 -11.25 11.91 13.05
N ILE A 484 -10.24 11.41 12.35
CA ILE A 484 -9.96 9.98 12.23
C ILE A 484 -8.63 9.70 12.91
N ILE A 485 -8.51 8.53 13.54
CA ILE A 485 -7.24 8.04 14.10
C ILE A 485 -6.64 7.09 13.07
N PRO A 486 -5.64 7.51 12.30
CA PRO A 486 -5.03 6.66 11.29
C PRO A 486 -4.28 5.49 11.97
N HIS A 487 -4.38 4.31 11.38
CA HIS A 487 -3.64 3.09 11.72
C HIS A 487 -2.93 2.56 10.48
N ASN A 488 -2.04 1.56 10.61
CA ASN A 488 -1.20 0.99 9.55
C ASN A 488 -1.78 1.06 8.13
N GLY A 489 -0.91 1.42 7.19
CA GLY A 489 -1.24 1.56 5.78
C GLY A 489 -0.01 1.87 4.94
N THR A 490 -0.23 2.29 3.71
CA THR A 490 0.81 2.54 2.72
C THR A 490 0.80 3.98 2.24
N VAL A 491 1.98 4.47 1.88
CA VAL A 491 2.20 5.75 1.21
C VAL A 491 3.05 5.49 -0.03
N TYR A 492 2.57 5.92 -1.19
CA TYR A 492 3.32 5.87 -2.45
C TYR A 492 3.05 7.11 -3.28
N PHE A 493 4.01 7.51 -4.09
CA PHE A 493 3.75 8.52 -5.11
C PHE A 493 2.85 7.94 -6.20
N ASN A 494 1.87 8.71 -6.65
CA ASN A 494 0.99 8.34 -7.75
C ASN A 494 1.19 9.30 -8.92
N ALA A 495 1.53 8.75 -10.09
CA ALA A 495 1.82 9.55 -11.29
C ALA A 495 0.58 10.25 -11.85
N HIS A 496 -0.61 9.66 -11.77
CA HIS A 496 -1.84 10.34 -12.21
C HIS A 496 -2.20 11.54 -11.33
N ARG A 497 -1.96 11.44 -10.01
CA ARG A 497 -2.20 12.54 -9.06
C ARG A 497 -1.06 13.54 -8.93
N GLN A 498 0.15 13.17 -9.37
CA GLN A 498 1.39 13.94 -9.14
C GLN A 498 1.66 14.25 -7.65
N ARG A 499 1.17 13.38 -6.76
CA ARG A 499 1.18 13.53 -5.30
C ARG A 499 1.41 12.20 -4.62
N GLY A 500 1.83 12.25 -3.35
CA GLY A 500 1.75 11.08 -2.48
C GLY A 500 0.29 10.72 -2.22
N ILE A 501 -0.06 9.44 -2.35
CA ILE A 501 -1.35 8.90 -1.94
C ILE A 501 -1.17 7.99 -0.73
N GLY A 502 -2.13 8.04 0.18
CA GLY A 502 -2.18 7.18 1.36
C GLY A 502 -3.40 6.27 1.34
N ILE A 503 -3.21 4.97 1.57
CA ILE A 503 -4.27 4.00 1.81
C ILE A 503 -4.06 3.39 3.20
N PHE A 504 -4.98 3.64 4.12
CA PHE A 504 -4.78 3.28 5.53
C PHE A 504 -6.08 2.92 6.26
N THR A 505 -5.97 2.10 7.31
CA THR A 505 -7.08 1.74 8.18
C THR A 505 -7.31 2.82 9.23
N GLN A 506 -8.56 3.02 9.67
CA GLN A 506 -8.86 3.78 10.88
C GLN A 506 -8.91 2.86 12.11
N LEU A 507 -8.31 3.32 13.21
CA LEU A 507 -8.52 2.74 14.53
C LEU A 507 -9.79 3.28 15.18
N TYR A 508 -10.59 2.40 15.79
CA TYR A 508 -11.84 2.71 16.51
C TYR A 508 -12.89 3.43 15.67
N GLY A 509 -13.17 2.92 14.47
CA GLY A 509 -14.28 3.39 13.66
C GLY A 509 -15.65 3.08 14.26
N VAL A 510 -16.67 3.81 13.79
CA VAL A 510 -18.06 3.64 14.26
C VAL A 510 -18.64 2.29 13.82
N SER A 511 -18.26 1.81 12.63
CA SER A 511 -18.78 0.56 12.08
C SER A 511 -17.97 -0.66 12.52
N SER A 512 -16.67 -0.47 12.75
CA SER A 512 -15.72 -1.51 13.15
C SER A 512 -14.53 -0.89 13.88
N ALA A 513 -13.89 -1.63 14.78
CA ALA A 513 -12.66 -1.14 15.42
C ALA A 513 -11.50 -1.02 14.42
N LEU A 514 -11.49 -1.83 13.36
CA LEU A 514 -10.49 -1.85 12.28
C LEU A 514 -11.13 -2.22 10.92
N GLY A 515 -12.19 -1.54 10.47
CA GLY A 515 -12.90 -1.94 9.23
C GLY A 515 -13.09 -0.84 8.19
N GLU A 516 -12.72 0.40 8.51
CA GLU A 516 -12.81 1.56 7.63
C GLU A 516 -11.44 1.85 6.99
N ILE A 517 -11.42 1.90 5.66
CA ILE A 517 -10.23 2.26 4.87
C ILE A 517 -10.41 3.64 4.25
N TRP A 518 -9.34 4.41 4.30
CA TRP A 518 -9.28 5.81 3.93
C TRP A 518 -8.25 6.05 2.83
N TYR A 519 -8.59 6.96 1.92
CA TYR A 519 -7.73 7.52 0.88
C TYR A 519 -7.38 8.95 1.24
N ALA A 520 -6.10 9.32 1.15
CA ALA A 520 -5.63 10.70 1.34
C ALA A 520 -4.56 11.08 0.31
N GLU A 521 -4.31 12.38 0.16
CA GLU A 521 -3.29 12.94 -0.72
C GLU A 521 -2.37 13.91 0.06
N ALA A 522 -1.10 13.98 -0.32
CA ALA A 522 -0.13 14.97 0.19
C ALA A 522 0.95 15.31 -0.84
N ASP A 523 1.52 16.52 -0.74
CA ASP A 523 2.51 17.02 -1.71
C ASP A 523 3.92 16.45 -1.51
N THR A 524 4.22 15.94 -0.32
CA THR A 524 5.46 15.23 0.04
C THR A 524 5.13 13.92 0.76
N PRO A 525 6.02 12.90 0.76
CA PRO A 525 5.75 11.63 1.45
C PRO A 525 5.54 11.78 2.97
N VAL A 526 6.01 12.89 3.55
CA VAL A 526 5.87 13.19 4.99
C VAL A 526 4.61 14.02 5.30
N GLY A 527 3.98 14.62 4.30
CA GLY A 527 2.79 15.47 4.46
C GLY A 527 2.79 16.73 3.59
N PRO A 528 1.92 17.70 3.89
CA PRO A 528 0.93 17.70 4.97
C PRO A 528 -0.26 16.78 4.64
N TRP A 529 -0.57 15.90 5.58
CA TRP A 529 -1.63 14.92 5.50
C TRP A 529 -2.82 15.38 6.35
N ALA A 530 -3.87 15.95 5.74
CA ALA A 530 -4.92 16.65 6.49
C ALA A 530 -6.32 16.07 6.32
N TYR A 531 -6.70 15.73 5.09
CA TYR A 531 -8.05 15.32 4.74
C TYR A 531 -8.04 13.99 4.03
N ALA A 532 -9.00 13.14 4.37
CA ALA A 532 -9.15 11.82 3.80
C ALA A 532 -10.61 11.53 3.41
N ARG A 533 -10.78 10.63 2.45
CA ARG A 533 -12.07 10.09 2.03
C ARG A 533 -12.16 8.62 2.41
N LYS A 534 -13.23 8.22 3.07
CA LYS A 534 -13.50 6.80 3.31
C LYS A 534 -13.86 6.13 1.99
N VAL A 535 -13.12 5.09 1.61
CA VAL A 535 -13.31 4.38 0.33
C VAL A 535 -13.95 3.01 0.50
N LEU A 536 -13.87 2.44 1.71
CA LEU A 536 -14.34 1.10 2.02
C LEU A 536 -14.72 1.00 3.50
N THR A 537 -15.82 0.32 3.78
CA THR A 537 -16.19 -0.12 5.14
C THR A 537 -16.60 -1.60 5.14
N HIS A 538 -16.09 -2.34 6.12
CA HIS A 538 -16.69 -3.58 6.59
C HIS A 538 -17.35 -3.34 7.96
N HIS A 539 -18.58 -3.81 8.14
CA HIS A 539 -19.37 -3.57 9.34
C HIS A 539 -19.23 -4.73 10.32
N LYS A 540 -18.76 -4.48 11.54
CA LYS A 540 -18.46 -5.51 12.55
C LYS A 540 -17.57 -6.64 12.01
N TYR A 541 -16.63 -6.24 11.16
CA TYR A 541 -15.62 -7.10 10.55
C TYR A 541 -14.40 -6.24 10.26
N SER A 542 -13.23 -6.75 10.56
CA SER A 542 -11.99 -6.02 10.36
C SER A 542 -11.46 -6.21 8.94
N PHE A 543 -10.88 -5.15 8.40
CA PHE A 543 -10.10 -5.10 7.17
C PHE A 543 -8.88 -4.22 7.43
N TYR A 544 -7.77 -4.83 7.84
CA TYR A 544 -6.61 -4.12 8.39
C TYR A 544 -5.30 -4.40 7.66
N ASN A 545 -4.30 -3.58 7.99
CA ASN A 545 -2.99 -3.56 7.35
C ASN A 545 -3.04 -3.45 5.82
N PRO A 546 -3.79 -2.47 5.27
CA PRO A 546 -4.00 -2.34 3.85
C PRO A 546 -2.69 -1.99 3.15
N LYS A 547 -2.47 -2.67 2.02
CA LYS A 547 -1.32 -2.46 1.18
C LYS A 547 -1.75 -2.07 -0.23
N HIS A 548 -1.40 -0.85 -0.65
CA HIS A 548 -1.36 -0.49 -2.06
C HIS A 548 -0.20 -1.21 -2.75
N HIS A 549 -0.44 -1.69 -3.98
CA HIS A 549 0.53 -2.34 -4.85
C HIS A 549 0.83 -1.45 -6.07
N PRO A 550 1.83 -0.54 -6.01
CA PRO A 550 2.17 0.32 -7.14
C PRO A 550 2.52 -0.43 -8.42
N LEU A 551 3.12 -1.62 -8.30
CA LEU A 551 3.43 -2.50 -9.44
C LEU A 551 2.17 -3.02 -10.16
N PHE A 552 1.00 -2.89 -9.55
CA PHE A 552 -0.28 -3.29 -10.14
C PHE A 552 -1.05 -2.11 -10.72
N ASP A 553 -0.60 -0.87 -10.48
CA ASP A 553 -1.30 0.31 -10.95
C ASP A 553 -1.37 0.32 -12.49
N GLN A 554 -2.54 0.72 -13.00
CA GLN A 554 -2.85 0.76 -14.42
C GLN A 554 -3.21 2.18 -14.85
N ASP A 555 -3.23 2.42 -16.16
CA ASP A 555 -3.65 3.70 -16.75
C ASP A 555 -2.82 4.89 -16.22
N GLY A 556 -1.49 4.72 -16.13
CA GLY A 556 -0.58 5.74 -15.60
C GLY A 556 -0.78 6.06 -14.11
N GLY A 557 -1.33 5.13 -13.32
CA GLY A 557 -1.63 5.33 -11.90
C GLY A 557 -3.06 5.80 -11.64
N ARG A 558 -3.90 5.97 -12.67
CA ARG A 558 -5.32 6.34 -12.47
C ARG A 558 -6.10 5.22 -11.79
N THR A 559 -5.77 3.97 -12.08
CA THR A 559 -6.41 2.80 -11.48
C THR A 559 -5.44 2.12 -10.54
N ILE A 560 -5.72 2.15 -9.23
CA ILE A 560 -4.84 1.57 -8.20
C ILE A 560 -5.42 0.32 -7.56
N TYR A 561 -4.56 -0.54 -7.03
CA TYR A 561 -4.94 -1.82 -6.40
C TYR A 561 -4.42 -1.91 -4.98
N PHE A 562 -5.29 -2.31 -4.05
CA PHE A 562 -4.88 -2.53 -2.67
C PHE A 562 -5.59 -3.73 -2.05
N GLU A 563 -4.91 -4.43 -1.16
CA GLU A 563 -5.50 -5.51 -0.37
C GLU A 563 -5.36 -5.26 1.12
N GLY A 564 -5.96 -6.13 1.93
CA GLY A 564 -5.86 -6.10 3.38
C GLY A 564 -6.50 -7.35 3.99
N THR A 565 -6.26 -7.53 5.29
CA THR A 565 -6.67 -8.74 6.02
C THR A 565 -8.12 -8.63 6.47
N TYR A 566 -8.98 -9.48 5.91
CA TYR A 566 -10.38 -9.61 6.30
C TYR A 566 -10.51 -10.61 7.46
N THR A 567 -10.93 -10.16 8.64
CA THR A 567 -11.12 -11.04 9.82
C THR A 567 -12.19 -10.54 10.80
N TRP A 568 -12.91 -11.43 11.48
CA TRP A 568 -13.82 -11.01 12.56
C TRP A 568 -13.09 -10.69 13.87
N THR A 569 -11.84 -11.12 14.05
CA THR A 569 -11.14 -11.18 15.36
C THR A 569 -11.20 -9.88 16.17
N PHE A 570 -11.14 -8.70 15.54
CA PHE A 570 -11.09 -7.42 16.25
C PHE A 570 -12.41 -6.63 16.24
N SER A 571 -13.44 -7.09 15.53
CA SER A 571 -14.67 -6.28 15.34
C SER A 571 -15.97 -7.10 15.27
N GLY A 572 -15.88 -8.43 15.34
CA GLY A 572 -17.00 -9.35 15.22
C GLY A 572 -16.89 -10.53 16.20
N SER A 573 -17.51 -11.65 15.83
CA SER A 573 -17.50 -12.88 16.64
C SER A 573 -17.35 -14.10 15.73
N GLU A 574 -16.82 -15.19 16.29
CA GLU A 574 -16.57 -16.43 15.55
C GLU A 574 -17.84 -17.02 14.93
N GLU A 575 -19.00 -16.88 15.58
CA GLU A 575 -20.28 -17.36 15.05
C GLU A 575 -20.68 -16.65 13.74
N ARG A 576 -20.11 -15.46 13.50
CA ARG A 576 -20.29 -14.67 12.28
C ARG A 576 -19.13 -14.79 11.32
N ALA A 577 -18.10 -15.60 11.63
CA ALA A 577 -16.99 -15.85 10.73
C ALA A 577 -17.50 -16.26 9.35
N THR A 578 -16.89 -15.71 8.31
CA THR A 578 -17.32 -15.97 6.94
C THR A 578 -16.53 -17.19 6.46
N PRO A 579 -17.19 -18.35 6.24
CA PRO A 579 -16.50 -19.57 5.85
C PRO A 579 -15.60 -19.34 4.64
N ARG A 580 -14.35 -19.83 4.71
CA ARG A 580 -13.29 -19.72 3.68
C ARG A 580 -12.72 -18.32 3.45
N TYR A 581 -13.42 -17.26 3.88
CA TYR A 581 -12.98 -15.88 3.70
C TYR A 581 -12.29 -15.32 4.94
N ASP A 582 -12.72 -15.75 6.13
CA ASP A 582 -12.13 -15.26 7.36
C ASP A 582 -10.62 -15.48 7.38
N TYR A 583 -9.92 -14.50 7.93
CA TYR A 583 -8.47 -14.45 8.06
C TYR A 583 -7.71 -14.56 6.72
N ASN A 584 -8.14 -13.82 5.70
CA ASN A 584 -7.51 -13.83 4.37
C ASN A 584 -7.37 -12.43 3.76
N GLN A 585 -6.52 -12.32 2.73
CA GLN A 585 -6.35 -11.08 1.99
C GLN A 585 -7.40 -10.92 0.89
N ILE A 586 -8.06 -9.75 0.84
CA ILE A 586 -9.04 -9.42 -0.20
C ILE A 586 -8.57 -8.22 -1.01
N MET A 587 -8.50 -8.39 -2.33
CA MET A 587 -8.08 -7.37 -3.27
C MET A 587 -9.24 -6.42 -3.63
N TYR A 588 -8.93 -5.14 -3.63
CA TYR A 588 -9.79 -4.04 -4.05
C TYR A 588 -9.08 -3.19 -5.10
N ARG A 589 -9.89 -2.43 -5.85
CA ARG A 589 -9.42 -1.45 -6.82
C ARG A 589 -10.11 -0.11 -6.63
N LEU A 590 -9.39 0.96 -6.93
CA LEU A 590 -9.90 2.32 -6.87
C LEU A 590 -9.53 3.08 -8.15
N ASN A 591 -10.53 3.70 -8.80
CA ASN A 591 -10.29 4.63 -9.89
C ASN A 591 -10.19 6.04 -9.30
N LEU A 592 -9.04 6.68 -9.46
CA LEU A 592 -8.75 7.99 -8.91
C LEU A 592 -9.50 9.13 -9.64
N ASP A 593 -10.08 8.91 -10.81
CA ASP A 593 -10.98 9.89 -11.44
C ASP A 593 -12.40 9.90 -10.87
N ASP A 594 -12.71 9.02 -9.91
CA ASP A 594 -13.99 9.08 -9.22
C ASP A 594 -14.15 10.46 -8.54
N PRO A 595 -15.19 11.25 -8.88
CA PRO A 595 -15.35 12.61 -8.38
C PRO A 595 -15.54 12.67 -6.86
N ARG A 596 -15.88 11.55 -6.21
CA ARG A 596 -15.98 11.43 -4.75
C ARG A 596 -14.60 11.48 -4.08
N LEU A 597 -13.51 11.23 -4.81
CA LEU A 597 -12.13 11.26 -4.30
C LEU A 597 -11.46 12.63 -4.38
N VAL A 598 -12.17 13.68 -4.79
CA VAL A 598 -11.62 15.05 -4.76
C VAL A 598 -11.47 15.51 -3.31
N LEU A 599 -10.24 15.84 -2.93
CA LEU A 599 -9.84 16.32 -1.61
C LEU A 599 -9.33 17.77 -1.71
N PRO A 600 -9.51 18.59 -0.65
CA PRO A 600 -8.86 19.88 -0.58
C PRO A 600 -7.34 19.69 -0.36
N VAL A 601 -6.57 20.57 -0.98
CA VAL A 601 -5.10 20.56 -1.04
C VAL A 601 -4.54 21.76 -0.28
N PRO A 602 -3.30 21.69 0.23
CA PRO A 602 -2.71 22.78 0.99
C PRO A 602 -2.48 24.01 0.11
N VAL A 603 -2.78 25.18 0.66
CA VAL A 603 -2.34 26.48 0.15
C VAL A 603 -1.24 26.98 1.07
N TYR A 604 -0.02 27.03 0.55
CA TYR A 604 1.17 27.42 1.29
C TYR A 604 1.31 28.93 1.32
N GLN A 605 1.57 29.49 2.49
CA GLN A 605 2.11 30.84 2.61
C GLN A 605 3.62 30.76 2.42
N VAL A 606 4.14 31.48 1.43
CA VAL A 606 5.57 31.56 1.13
C VAL A 606 6.07 32.98 1.26
N ARG A 607 7.33 33.13 1.67
CA ARG A 607 8.03 34.41 1.68
C ARG A 607 8.31 34.88 0.25
N ASP A 608 8.06 36.17 -0.01
CA ASP A 608 8.28 36.83 -1.31
C ASP A 608 9.04 38.15 -1.10
N GLY A 609 10.37 38.07 -1.04
CA GLY A 609 11.23 39.23 -0.71
C GLY A 609 11.26 39.56 0.79
N GLN A 610 11.77 40.74 1.16
CA GLN A 610 12.02 41.08 2.58
C GLN A 610 10.74 41.19 3.44
N ASN A 611 9.62 41.62 2.86
CA ASN A 611 8.34 41.82 3.56
C ASN A 611 7.11 41.32 2.77
N GLY A 612 7.30 40.71 1.61
CA GLY A 612 6.19 40.21 0.78
C GLY A 612 5.80 38.79 1.14
N ARG A 613 4.56 38.44 0.83
CA ARG A 613 3.99 37.11 0.99
C ARG A 613 3.30 36.71 -0.30
N ALA A 614 3.44 35.44 -0.66
CA ALA A 614 2.67 34.84 -1.72
C ALA A 614 1.93 33.59 -1.21
N TYR A 615 0.93 33.16 -1.98
CA TYR A 615 0.16 31.94 -1.71
C TYR A 615 0.29 31.02 -2.91
N LEU A 616 0.74 29.79 -2.67
CA LEU A 616 1.02 28.80 -3.72
C LEU A 616 0.35 27.46 -3.41
N LEU A 617 -0.09 26.77 -4.45
CA LEU A 617 -0.36 25.33 -4.38
C LEU A 617 0.95 24.53 -4.49
N GLY A 618 0.92 23.25 -4.12
CA GLY A 618 2.09 22.37 -4.11
C GLY A 618 2.89 22.34 -5.42
N ASP A 619 2.22 22.23 -6.58
CA ASP A 619 2.90 22.20 -7.88
C ASP A 619 3.61 23.52 -8.18
N ALA A 620 2.97 24.65 -7.92
CA ALA A 620 3.58 25.97 -8.08
C ALA A 620 4.77 26.16 -7.11
N ALA A 621 4.66 25.70 -5.87
CA ALA A 621 5.77 25.71 -4.91
C ALA A 621 6.96 24.85 -5.39
N ARG A 622 6.69 23.73 -6.09
CA ARG A 622 7.70 22.87 -6.69
C ARG A 622 8.40 23.53 -7.87
N GLU A 623 7.64 24.11 -8.79
CA GLU A 623 8.16 24.75 -10.01
C GLU A 623 8.98 26.00 -9.71
N THR A 624 8.55 26.81 -8.74
CA THR A 624 9.21 28.07 -8.39
C THR A 624 10.40 27.90 -7.44
N ARG A 625 10.73 26.65 -7.04
CA ARG A 625 11.63 26.35 -5.90
C ARG A 625 11.19 27.03 -4.59
N GLY A 626 9.92 27.41 -4.49
CA GLY A 626 9.32 28.10 -3.35
C GLY A 626 9.22 27.25 -2.08
N TRP A 627 9.46 25.94 -2.16
CA TRP A 627 9.50 25.07 -0.98
C TRP A 627 10.45 25.53 0.12
N GLY A 628 11.59 26.15 -0.23
CA GLY A 628 12.54 26.68 0.76
C GLY A 628 12.04 27.93 1.49
N GLU A 629 11.01 28.58 0.95
CA GLU A 629 10.41 29.82 1.44
C GLU A 629 9.04 29.59 2.10
N VAL A 630 8.59 28.34 2.22
CA VAL A 630 7.31 27.99 2.87
C VAL A 630 7.40 28.31 4.36
N GLU A 631 6.51 29.17 4.83
CA GLU A 631 6.40 29.54 6.25
C GLU A 631 5.33 28.72 6.97
N SER A 632 4.24 28.40 6.27
CA SER A 632 3.11 27.64 6.83
C SER A 632 2.19 27.08 5.74
N VAL A 633 1.30 26.16 6.14
CA VAL A 633 0.08 25.86 5.38
C VAL A 633 -1.00 26.79 5.90
N ALA A 634 -1.37 27.80 5.11
CA ALA A 634 -2.31 28.83 5.54
C ALA A 634 -3.74 28.28 5.70
N PHE A 635 -4.15 27.45 4.76
CA PHE A 635 -5.45 26.77 4.73
C PHE A 635 -5.41 25.67 3.65
N PHE A 636 -6.50 24.92 3.53
CA PHE A 636 -6.72 23.93 2.47
C PHE A 636 -7.86 24.38 1.54
N ALA A 637 -7.68 24.25 0.24
CA ALA A 637 -8.65 24.67 -0.77
C ALA A 637 -8.69 23.67 -1.93
N MET A 638 -9.62 23.85 -2.87
CA MET A 638 -9.75 22.94 -3.99
C MET A 638 -8.86 23.39 -5.15
N GLU A 639 -8.13 22.47 -5.74
CA GLU A 639 -7.30 22.74 -6.90
C GLU A 639 -8.16 23.12 -8.13
N PRO A 640 -7.74 24.10 -8.95
CA PRO A 640 -8.41 24.39 -10.20
C PRO A 640 -8.51 23.16 -11.11
N GLY A 641 -9.65 22.98 -11.78
CA GLY A 641 -9.89 21.81 -12.63
C GLY A 641 -10.27 20.52 -11.87
N ARG A 642 -10.28 20.52 -10.52
CA ARG A 642 -10.79 19.40 -9.71
C ARG A 642 -12.10 19.75 -9.00
N GLY A 643 -13.08 18.85 -9.09
CA GLY A 643 -14.37 18.93 -8.38
C GLY A 643 -15.52 19.53 -9.20
N ASN A 644 -16.56 20.01 -8.50
CA ASN A 644 -17.86 20.39 -9.10
C ASN A 644 -18.08 21.90 -9.21
N ASP A 645 -19.11 22.28 -9.99
CA ASP A 645 -19.44 23.65 -10.41
C ASP A 645 -19.96 24.58 -9.29
N GLN A 646 -20.16 24.08 -8.07
CA GLN A 646 -20.69 24.86 -6.94
C GLN A 646 -19.63 25.67 -6.17
N ARG A 647 -18.50 25.97 -6.81
CA ARG A 647 -17.32 26.59 -6.20
C ARG A 647 -17.03 27.93 -6.86
N ILE A 648 -16.47 28.86 -6.11
CA ILE A 648 -15.97 30.14 -6.64
C ILE A 648 -14.48 30.06 -6.90
N ALA A 649 -14.05 30.72 -7.97
CA ALA A 649 -12.65 30.94 -8.27
C ALA A 649 -12.07 32.07 -7.42
N VAL A 650 -10.88 31.84 -6.86
CA VAL A 650 -10.09 32.86 -6.15
C VAL A 650 -8.78 33.07 -6.88
N TYR A 651 -8.45 34.34 -7.14
CA TYR A 651 -7.30 34.79 -7.92
C TYR A 651 -6.30 35.52 -7.03
N ALA A 652 -5.03 35.48 -7.42
CA ALA A 652 -3.95 36.25 -6.81
C ALA A 652 -3.74 37.55 -7.61
N ASP A 653 -4.14 38.69 -7.06
CA ASP A 653 -3.99 40.04 -7.64
C ASP A 653 -2.74 40.72 -7.08
N ARG A 654 -1.68 40.84 -7.88
CA ARG A 654 -0.51 41.62 -7.48
C ARG A 654 -0.80 43.10 -7.73
N ARG A 655 -0.95 43.85 -6.64
CA ARG A 655 -1.30 45.27 -6.66
C ARG A 655 -0.09 46.12 -7.11
N PRO A 656 -0.32 47.36 -7.58
CA PRO A 656 0.76 48.24 -8.04
C PRO A 656 1.82 48.57 -6.97
N ASP A 657 1.45 48.48 -5.70
CA ASP A 657 2.34 48.63 -4.54
C ASP A 657 3.24 47.39 -4.29
N GLY A 658 3.07 46.32 -5.08
CA GLY A 658 3.83 45.08 -4.99
C GLY A 658 3.21 44.02 -4.08
N HIS A 659 2.20 44.36 -3.27
CA HIS A 659 1.53 43.43 -2.36
C HIS A 659 0.58 42.50 -3.12
N LEU A 660 0.51 41.24 -2.67
CA LEU A 660 -0.43 40.26 -3.22
C LEU A 660 -1.74 40.28 -2.44
N ARG A 661 -2.86 40.45 -3.14
CA ARG A 661 -4.21 40.35 -2.60
C ARG A 661 -4.96 39.19 -3.23
N LEU A 662 -5.63 38.35 -2.45
CA LEU A 662 -6.57 37.34 -2.95
C LEU A 662 -7.95 37.97 -3.20
N THR A 663 -8.56 37.62 -4.33
CA THR A 663 -9.87 38.16 -4.75
C THR A 663 -10.73 37.13 -5.44
N ALA A 664 -12.05 37.18 -5.22
CA ALA A 664 -13.02 36.36 -5.95
C ALA A 664 -13.44 36.98 -7.30
N LYS A 665 -12.97 38.19 -7.62
CA LYS A 665 -13.22 38.85 -8.90
C LYS A 665 -12.19 38.40 -9.93
N ALA A 666 -12.64 37.97 -11.11
CA ALA A 666 -11.75 37.61 -12.20
C ALA A 666 -10.87 38.81 -12.61
N LEU A 667 -9.58 38.55 -12.84
CA LEU A 667 -8.57 39.56 -13.20
C LEU A 667 -8.42 39.74 -14.72
N GLY A 668 -9.50 39.48 -15.47
CA GLY A 668 -9.53 39.46 -16.94
C GLY A 668 -9.95 38.09 -17.48
N GLU A 669 -10.20 38.01 -18.80
CA GLU A 669 -10.72 36.80 -19.47
C GLU A 669 -9.75 35.61 -19.45
N SER A 670 -8.44 35.87 -19.38
CA SER A 670 -7.39 34.84 -19.38
C SER A 670 -6.80 34.55 -17.99
N ALA A 671 -7.36 35.13 -16.92
CA ALA A 671 -6.84 34.95 -15.57
C ALA A 671 -7.04 33.52 -15.10
N LYS A 672 -5.96 32.86 -14.65
CA LYS A 672 -6.05 31.53 -14.05
C LYS A 672 -6.36 31.64 -12.56
N PRO A 673 -7.36 30.93 -12.02
CA PRO A 673 -7.60 30.89 -10.59
C PRO A 673 -6.41 30.26 -9.86
N LEU A 674 -6.10 30.79 -8.68
CA LEU A 674 -5.14 30.17 -7.76
C LEU A 674 -5.74 28.91 -7.13
N PHE A 675 -6.99 29.01 -6.68
CA PHE A 675 -7.75 27.88 -6.13
C PHE A 675 -9.26 28.10 -6.27
N HIS A 676 -10.02 27.04 -6.04
CA HIS A 676 -11.46 27.04 -5.89
C HIS A 676 -11.86 26.89 -4.42
N ALA A 677 -12.91 27.59 -4.00
CA ALA A 677 -13.40 27.60 -2.64
C ALA A 677 -14.94 27.63 -2.58
N LEU A 678 -15.49 27.43 -1.39
CA LEU A 678 -16.93 27.59 -1.18
C LEU A 678 -17.26 29.09 -1.07
N PRO A 679 -18.41 29.55 -1.61
CA PRO A 679 -18.81 30.95 -1.49
C PRO A 679 -18.93 31.35 -0.01
N ALA A 680 -18.60 32.62 0.30
CA ALA A 680 -18.69 33.18 1.64
C ALA A 680 -20.13 33.11 2.20
N ALA A 681 -21.11 33.43 1.36
CA ALA A 681 -22.53 33.25 1.65
C ALA A 681 -22.99 31.84 1.25
N GLY A 682 -23.84 31.21 2.06
CA GLY A 682 -24.42 29.91 1.76
C GLY A 682 -24.83 29.17 3.03
N PRO A 683 -25.45 27.98 2.90
CA PRO A 683 -25.86 27.20 4.05
C PRO A 683 -24.65 26.84 4.92
N THR A 684 -24.82 26.89 6.24
CA THR A 684 -23.82 26.45 7.21
C THR A 684 -23.47 25.00 6.94
N SER A 685 -22.17 24.72 6.81
CA SER A 685 -21.67 23.36 6.62
C SER A 685 -21.84 22.55 7.91
N ALA A 686 -22.32 21.31 7.81
CA ALA A 686 -22.27 20.36 8.92
C ALA A 686 -20.83 19.88 9.22
N ASN A 687 -19.90 20.05 8.27
CA ASN A 687 -18.48 19.79 8.45
C ASN A 687 -17.81 21.02 9.07
N GLU A 688 -17.42 20.91 10.35
CA GLU A 688 -16.78 21.96 11.15
C GLU A 688 -15.35 22.30 10.71
N SER A 689 -14.73 21.47 9.85
CA SER A 689 -13.45 21.80 9.25
C SER A 689 -13.57 22.83 8.13
N ILE A 690 -14.79 23.10 7.64
CA ILE A 690 -15.07 24.15 6.66
C ILE A 690 -15.32 25.46 7.39
N VAL A 691 -14.40 26.41 7.24
CA VAL A 691 -14.34 27.66 8.01
C VAL A 691 -14.24 28.88 7.08
N PRO A 692 -14.65 30.07 7.52
CA PRO A 692 -14.45 31.29 6.76
C PRO A 692 -12.96 31.63 6.61
N LEU A 693 -12.56 32.12 5.43
CA LEU A 693 -11.25 32.71 5.18
C LEU A 693 -11.36 34.24 5.24
N TYR A 694 -10.64 34.86 6.16
CA TYR A 694 -10.67 36.31 6.36
C TYR A 694 -9.47 37.00 5.71
N GLU A 695 -9.72 38.16 5.09
CA GLU A 695 -8.68 39.10 4.68
C GLU A 695 -8.30 39.99 5.87
N TYR A 696 -7.01 40.16 6.09
CA TYR A 696 -6.42 41.09 7.03
C TYR A 696 -5.55 42.08 6.26
N HIS A 697 -5.65 43.36 6.61
CA HIS A 697 -4.87 44.44 6.03
C HIS A 697 -4.02 45.10 7.11
N HIS A 698 -2.74 45.30 6.83
CA HIS A 698 -1.83 45.98 7.74
C HIS A 698 -1.87 47.49 7.49
N ALA A 699 -2.22 48.27 8.52
CA ALA A 699 -2.45 49.71 8.38
C ALA A 699 -1.22 50.48 7.85
N ASP A 700 -0.02 50.18 8.35
CA ASP A 700 1.19 50.94 7.99
C ASP A 700 1.86 50.49 6.69
N SER A 701 1.93 49.16 6.46
CA SER A 701 2.64 48.61 5.31
C SER A 701 1.77 48.44 4.08
N GLY A 702 0.45 48.42 4.20
CA GLY A 702 -0.47 48.09 3.09
C GLY A 702 -0.53 46.59 2.76
N ALA A 703 0.17 45.75 3.51
CA ALA A 703 0.25 44.31 3.25
C ALA A 703 -1.06 43.58 3.54
N TYR A 704 -1.30 42.48 2.83
CA TYR A 704 -2.43 41.59 3.03
C TYR A 704 -2.00 40.26 3.68
N LEU A 705 -2.89 39.68 4.48
CA LEU A 705 -2.76 38.37 5.09
C LEU A 705 -4.12 37.66 5.08
N TYR A 706 -4.12 36.35 4.83
CA TYR A 706 -5.32 35.54 4.83
C TYR A 706 -5.23 34.47 5.91
N SER A 707 -6.26 34.39 6.75
CA SER A 707 -6.30 33.49 7.88
C SER A 707 -7.70 32.96 8.14
N THR A 708 -7.80 31.71 8.60
CA THR A 708 -9.04 31.12 9.11
C THR A 708 -9.32 31.50 10.57
N ASP A 709 -8.34 32.09 11.26
CA ASP A 709 -8.55 32.68 12.58
C ASP A 709 -9.30 34.01 12.44
N SER A 710 -10.38 34.17 13.20
CA SER A 710 -11.19 35.39 13.24
C SER A 710 -10.62 36.47 14.17
N ARG A 711 -9.64 36.12 15.01
CA ARG A 711 -9.07 36.98 16.06
C ARG A 711 -7.55 36.96 16.02
N LEU A 712 -6.97 37.14 14.83
CA LEU A 712 -5.53 37.32 14.66
C LEU A 712 -5.03 38.47 15.56
N GLY A 713 -4.43 38.14 16.70
CA GLY A 713 -4.00 39.10 17.73
C GLY A 713 -2.68 39.81 17.40
N GLN A 714 -2.41 40.08 16.13
CA GLN A 714 -1.18 40.73 15.69
C GLN A 714 -1.38 42.24 15.55
N GLU A 715 -0.49 43.02 16.17
CA GLU A 715 -0.52 44.48 16.11
C GLU A 715 -0.43 44.97 14.65
N GLY A 716 -1.16 46.04 14.32
CA GLY A 716 -1.19 46.62 12.98
C GLY A 716 -2.15 45.93 11.97
N TRP A 717 -2.63 44.72 12.24
CA TRP A 717 -3.52 43.97 11.34
C TRP A 717 -5.00 44.19 11.64
N GLN A 718 -5.76 44.56 10.61
CA GLN A 718 -7.21 44.78 10.70
C GLN A 718 -7.96 43.78 9.81
N ARG A 719 -8.93 43.07 10.38
CA ARG A 719 -9.75 42.09 9.67
C ARG A 719 -10.86 42.77 8.86
N ALA A 720 -11.07 42.34 7.62
CA ALA A 720 -12.27 42.68 6.86
C ALA A 720 -13.55 42.15 7.55
N GLN A 721 -14.65 42.90 7.43
CA GLN A 721 -15.92 42.51 8.06
C GLN A 721 -16.50 41.21 7.49
N SER A 722 -16.45 41.06 6.16
CA SER A 722 -16.93 39.87 5.47
C SER A 722 -15.77 38.94 5.12
N PRO A 723 -15.93 37.61 5.27
CA PRO A 723 -14.93 36.67 4.78
C PRO A 723 -14.87 36.69 3.25
N LEU A 724 -13.69 36.39 2.70
CA LEU A 724 -13.48 36.27 1.25
C LEU A 724 -14.25 35.07 0.69
N CYS A 725 -14.16 33.94 1.37
CA CYS A 725 -14.76 32.66 0.99
C CYS A 725 -14.80 31.71 2.20
N ARG A 726 -15.17 30.45 1.98
CA ARG A 726 -15.02 29.36 2.96
C ARG A 726 -14.07 28.30 2.42
N VAL A 727 -13.17 27.83 3.27
CA VAL A 727 -12.07 26.92 2.98
C VAL A 727 -11.99 25.83 4.05
N TRP A 728 -11.08 24.88 3.89
CA TRP A 728 -10.80 23.86 4.88
C TRP A 728 -9.67 24.33 5.80
N ARG A 729 -9.83 24.17 7.11
CA ARG A 729 -8.83 24.63 8.10
C ARG A 729 -7.55 23.79 8.05
N THR A 730 -6.39 24.39 8.34
CA THR A 730 -5.17 23.61 8.57
C THR A 730 -5.30 22.84 9.88
N PRO A 731 -5.04 21.51 9.91
CA PRO A 731 -4.96 20.76 11.17
C PRO A 731 -3.93 21.35 12.13
N ALA A 732 -4.20 21.26 13.44
CA ALA A 732 -3.18 21.60 14.44
C ALA A 732 -2.03 20.59 14.35
N GLY A 733 -0.79 21.07 14.50
CA GLY A 733 0.40 20.22 14.48
C GLY A 733 1.61 20.91 13.86
N LEU A 734 2.70 20.16 13.76
CA LEU A 734 3.94 20.60 13.13
C LEU A 734 3.81 20.58 11.61
N LEU A 735 4.42 21.56 10.93
CA LEU A 735 4.57 21.53 9.48
C LEU A 735 5.58 20.44 9.11
N LEU A 736 5.09 19.32 8.58
CA LEU A 736 5.93 18.26 8.03
C LEU A 736 6.05 18.45 6.52
N LEU A 737 7.28 18.71 6.08
CA LEU A 737 7.62 18.84 4.67
C LEU A 737 8.97 18.22 4.39
N ASP A 738 9.04 17.47 3.29
CA ASP A 738 10.28 16.99 2.71
C ASP A 738 10.34 17.44 1.25
N ASN A 739 10.96 18.58 1.02
CA ASN A 739 11.02 19.23 -0.29
C ASN A 739 12.12 18.64 -1.19
N GLU A 740 12.97 17.77 -0.65
CA GLU A 740 14.06 17.10 -1.36
C GLU A 740 13.64 15.72 -1.87
N ALA A 741 12.63 15.12 -1.25
CA ALA A 741 12.03 13.87 -1.68
C ALA A 741 11.44 13.98 -3.10
N ARG A 742 11.81 13.02 -3.94
CA ARG A 742 11.27 12.79 -5.28
C ARG A 742 10.87 11.32 -5.40
N PRO A 743 9.84 11.01 -6.19
CA PRO A 743 9.50 9.61 -6.44
C PRO A 743 10.70 8.88 -7.03
N ASP A 744 10.91 7.65 -6.58
CA ASP A 744 11.79 6.74 -7.31
C ASP A 744 11.07 6.28 -8.57
N VAL A 745 11.73 6.40 -9.72
CA VAL A 745 11.15 6.01 -11.00
C VAL A 745 11.45 4.53 -11.17
N PHE A 746 10.46 3.70 -10.86
CA PHE A 746 10.50 2.25 -11.13
C PHE A 746 10.34 1.93 -12.62
#